data_AF-A0A8J3V5I4-F1
#
_entry.id   AF-A0A8J3V5I4-F1
#
_cell.length_a   1.000
_cell.length_b   1.000
_cell.length_c   1.000
_cell.angle_alpha   90.00
_cell.angle_beta   90.00
_cell.angle_gamma   90.00
#
_symmetry.space_group_name_H-M   'P 1'
#
loop_
_entity.id
_entity.type
_entity.pdbx_description
1 polymer ?
#
loop_
_entity_poly.entity_id
_entity_poly.type
_entity_poly.pdbx_seq_one_letter_code
_entity_poly.pdbx_strand_id
1 'polypeptide(L)'
;MRFGRMLRELRQARGLTLEELAEASGVSGRAIGDMERGRSLRPHRGTVAALAQGLQLDEGMRAELLTAARGARPCAKPVESLKASPHTLPRGVRDFVGRHAELAKLRALVQPPPEDTAVQGQGRIAVAPPVAVLFGAPGSGKTTLAVRLAEECAPSLADGAFLLDMRGLDAQPLSAEEAALRLLGAWGVADLEAARLSAEERLTRYHTIAAGLRTVLILDNAGSEAQVRPLLPREGRLMVVVTSRRTLAGLEGVQRVELSALTQQESASLLRAVVGAGRVDAEPEAARSVTELCGGLPLALRVAANWAATRTNWSLQRLAARLIDEDRRLDSLSAGDVRVNTAFSLSYSRLAPEVARMFRLLSLVPGQDFSVPLAAVLAGVSLPAAEDVLEELLEAGLLMTYGEDRYRFHDLLRLYARARHRLEDGEEESAAASSRLRTWLLDTAIVAGRWYEPGYGAPPPDPSRLVALDEREQALHWIKVESDNWLAAFREAAKGGEHAKVTEVAEAMHWFSDNWVSWSHWVEIYECAAQAGAALGDAVLEATHRNYLAWAYWSCEHRLDEAIEAATCALDLARAAGDVVQQAWAHSYLGGLQNRVDDVSPAADNYRRAMRLFAQADEINGYLQACNVAIGILDKAGRGHEAITVYREVMDALADPRNRDRIPPNVRDFTALIATYYVSFVHLNQANWPDVVDVLRPIRGQFDARGWHQQAGKVHLNLAHALAHLGEDAEAAIEYHTVLTLEGRIPSVTVEKARAGLDALAAGRPPSPIRL
;
A
#
# COMPACT_ATOMS: atom_id res chain seq x y z
N MET A 1 -18.55 -1.87 -24.35
CA MET A 1 -19.56 -1.64 -25.41
C MET A 1 -19.35 -2.53 -26.65
N ARG A 2 -18.11 -2.73 -27.14
CA ARG A 2 -17.82 -3.53 -28.36
C ARG A 2 -18.27 -5.00 -28.29
N PHE A 3 -18.04 -5.68 -27.16
CA PHE A 3 -18.39 -7.10 -26.98
C PHE A 3 -19.89 -7.39 -27.09
N GLY A 4 -20.74 -6.67 -26.34
CA GLY A 4 -22.19 -6.93 -26.31
C GLY A 4 -22.87 -6.74 -27.67
N ARG A 5 -22.41 -5.75 -28.44
CA ARG A 5 -22.86 -5.54 -29.83
C ARG A 5 -22.44 -6.71 -30.72
N MET A 6 -21.17 -7.13 -30.66
CA MET A 6 -20.65 -8.25 -31.45
C MET A 6 -21.37 -9.57 -31.14
N LEU A 7 -21.63 -9.86 -29.87
CA LEU A 7 -22.37 -11.06 -29.45
C LEU A 7 -23.80 -11.07 -30.03
N ARG A 8 -24.49 -9.92 -29.99
CA ARG A 8 -25.84 -9.78 -30.55
C ARG A 8 -25.86 -9.96 -32.06
N GLU A 9 -24.89 -9.37 -32.77
CA GLU A 9 -24.76 -9.48 -34.23
C GLU A 9 -24.50 -10.94 -34.65
N LEU A 10 -23.61 -11.65 -33.95
CA LEU A 10 -23.31 -13.06 -34.21
C LEU A 10 -24.52 -13.97 -33.96
N ARG A 11 -25.26 -13.73 -32.88
CA ARG A 11 -26.49 -14.49 -32.59
C ARG A 11 -27.56 -14.26 -33.66
N GLN A 12 -27.78 -13.00 -34.04
CA GLN A 12 -28.76 -12.63 -35.07
C GLN A 12 -28.39 -13.20 -36.45
N ALA A 13 -27.10 -13.19 -36.81
CA ALA A 13 -26.62 -13.77 -38.06
C ALA A 13 -26.85 -15.29 -38.15
N ARG A 14 -26.92 -15.98 -37.01
CA ARG A 14 -27.22 -17.43 -36.92
C ARG A 14 -28.70 -17.73 -36.72
N GLY A 15 -29.57 -16.71 -36.68
CA GLY A 15 -31.01 -16.89 -36.52
C GLY A 15 -31.45 -17.40 -35.14
N LEU A 16 -30.57 -17.37 -34.14
CA LEU A 16 -30.85 -17.91 -32.82
C LEU A 16 -31.58 -16.88 -31.94
N THR A 17 -32.61 -17.31 -31.22
CA THR A 17 -33.17 -16.58 -30.09
C THR A 17 -32.22 -16.62 -28.89
N LEU A 18 -32.47 -15.77 -27.87
CA LEU A 18 -31.68 -15.79 -26.63
C LEU A 18 -31.81 -17.12 -25.88
N GLU A 19 -32.96 -17.78 -25.99
CA GLU A 19 -33.26 -19.07 -25.34
C GLU A 19 -32.56 -20.23 -26.07
N GLU A 20 -32.57 -20.23 -27.40
CA GLU A 20 -31.86 -21.26 -28.19
C GLU A 20 -30.33 -21.16 -28.03
N LEU A 21 -29.78 -19.94 -27.99
CA LEU A 21 -28.35 -19.78 -27.70
C LEU A 21 -28.02 -20.20 -26.26
N ALA A 22 -28.92 -19.96 -25.31
CA ALA A 22 -28.72 -20.39 -23.93
C ALA A 22 -28.65 -21.91 -23.80
N GLU A 23 -29.53 -22.62 -24.51
CA GLU A 23 -29.55 -24.07 -24.56
C GLU A 23 -28.31 -24.64 -25.25
N ALA A 24 -27.90 -24.05 -26.39
CA ALA A 24 -26.72 -24.50 -27.15
C ALA A 24 -25.38 -24.20 -26.45
N SER A 25 -25.30 -23.15 -25.64
CA SER A 25 -24.07 -22.73 -24.95
C SER A 25 -24.02 -23.17 -23.48
N GLY A 26 -25.13 -23.61 -22.89
CA GLY A 26 -25.23 -23.86 -21.44
C GLY A 26 -25.17 -22.59 -20.58
N VAL A 27 -25.21 -21.39 -21.19
CA VAL A 27 -25.19 -20.09 -20.51
C VAL A 27 -26.62 -19.57 -20.39
N SER A 28 -27.06 -19.12 -19.20
CA SER A 28 -28.46 -18.67 -19.03
C SER A 28 -28.86 -17.53 -20.00
N GLY A 29 -30.08 -17.58 -20.53
CA GLY A 29 -30.59 -16.54 -21.45
C GLY A 29 -30.61 -15.13 -20.84
N ARG A 30 -30.73 -15.03 -19.51
CA ARG A 30 -30.58 -13.79 -18.75
C ARG A 30 -29.14 -13.25 -18.84
N ALA A 31 -28.14 -14.10 -18.63
CA ALA A 31 -26.73 -13.71 -18.73
C ALA A 31 -26.38 -13.25 -20.16
N ILE A 32 -26.87 -13.95 -21.18
CA ILE A 32 -26.70 -13.56 -22.58
C ILE A 32 -27.35 -12.19 -22.84
N GLY A 33 -28.58 -11.99 -22.38
CA GLY A 33 -29.27 -10.71 -22.51
C GLY A 33 -28.58 -9.55 -21.77
N ASP A 34 -27.98 -9.80 -20.60
CA ASP A 34 -27.22 -8.79 -19.85
C ASP A 34 -25.86 -8.47 -20.50
N MET A 35 -25.23 -9.46 -21.16
CA MET A 35 -24.02 -9.26 -21.98
C MET A 35 -24.30 -8.45 -23.25
N GLU A 36 -25.37 -8.76 -23.99
CA GLU A 36 -25.74 -8.02 -25.21
C GLU A 36 -26.09 -6.55 -24.91
N ARG A 37 -26.72 -6.29 -23.77
CA ARG A 37 -27.07 -4.93 -23.30
C ARG A 37 -25.91 -4.19 -22.64
N GLY A 38 -24.74 -4.81 -22.53
CA GLY A 38 -23.55 -4.22 -21.91
C GLY A 38 -23.68 -3.99 -20.39
N ARG A 39 -24.63 -4.67 -19.71
CA ARG A 39 -24.76 -4.65 -18.25
C ARG A 39 -23.77 -5.61 -17.58
N SER A 40 -23.38 -6.68 -18.27
CA SER A 40 -22.21 -7.49 -17.94
C SER A 40 -21.00 -6.97 -18.72
N LEU A 41 -20.13 -6.22 -18.04
CA LEU A 41 -18.97 -5.55 -18.64
C LEU A 41 -17.74 -6.46 -18.75
N ARG A 42 -17.75 -7.62 -18.07
CA ARG A 42 -16.63 -8.56 -17.95
C ARG A 42 -17.13 -10.01 -18.04
N PRO A 43 -17.48 -10.50 -19.24
CA PRO A 43 -17.93 -11.87 -19.41
C PRO A 43 -16.76 -12.85 -19.25
N HIS A 44 -16.93 -13.88 -18.42
CA HIS A 44 -15.91 -14.90 -18.14
C HIS A 44 -15.46 -15.60 -19.42
N ARG A 45 -14.17 -15.94 -19.52
CA ARG A 45 -13.61 -16.62 -20.70
C ARG A 45 -14.33 -17.93 -21.00
N GLY A 46 -14.67 -18.71 -19.96
CA GLY A 46 -15.46 -19.93 -20.07
C GLY A 46 -16.86 -19.67 -20.65
N THR A 47 -17.53 -18.61 -20.21
CA THR A 47 -18.81 -18.17 -20.78
C THR A 47 -18.67 -17.73 -22.24
N VAL A 48 -17.62 -16.99 -22.59
CA VAL A 48 -17.37 -16.56 -23.97
C VAL A 48 -17.01 -17.75 -24.87
N ALA A 49 -16.26 -18.72 -24.36
CA ALA A 49 -15.94 -19.96 -25.06
C ALA A 49 -17.18 -20.83 -25.27
N ALA A 50 -18.03 -20.97 -24.25
CA ALA A 50 -19.29 -21.69 -24.33
C ALA A 50 -20.28 -21.01 -25.31
N LEU A 51 -20.31 -19.67 -25.34
CA LEU A 51 -21.06 -18.91 -26.33
C LEU A 51 -20.50 -19.09 -27.73
N ALA A 52 -19.18 -19.05 -27.90
CA ALA A 52 -18.55 -19.31 -29.20
C ALA A 52 -18.84 -20.73 -29.71
N GLN A 53 -18.90 -21.70 -28.80
CA GLN A 53 -19.27 -23.08 -29.10
C GLN A 53 -20.76 -23.20 -29.46
N GLY A 54 -21.66 -22.58 -28.68
CA GLY A 54 -23.10 -22.53 -28.97
C GLY A 54 -23.44 -21.78 -30.26
N LEU A 55 -22.63 -20.79 -30.64
CA LEU A 55 -22.72 -20.06 -31.91
C LEU A 55 -22.03 -20.78 -33.08
N GLN A 56 -21.33 -21.90 -32.83
CA GLN A 56 -20.56 -22.66 -33.81
C GLN A 56 -19.62 -21.75 -34.63
N LEU A 57 -18.86 -20.90 -33.93
CA LEU A 57 -17.89 -20.00 -34.54
C LEU A 57 -16.64 -20.76 -34.99
N ASP A 58 -16.07 -20.34 -36.11
CA ASP A 58 -14.74 -20.78 -36.52
C ASP A 58 -13.65 -20.22 -35.57
N GLU A 59 -12.43 -20.73 -35.71
CA GLU A 59 -11.32 -20.40 -34.81
C GLU A 59 -10.93 -18.90 -34.88
N GLY A 60 -11.08 -18.26 -36.04
CA GLY A 60 -10.80 -16.84 -36.23
C GLY A 60 -11.83 -15.95 -35.52
N MET A 61 -13.13 -16.21 -35.73
CA MET A 61 -14.22 -15.48 -35.09
C MET A 61 -14.29 -15.75 -33.59
N ARG A 62 -13.93 -16.96 -33.14
CA ARG A 62 -13.77 -17.29 -31.72
C ARG A 62 -12.66 -16.47 -31.07
N ALA A 63 -11.50 -16.36 -31.72
CA ALA A 63 -10.40 -15.53 -31.24
C ALA A 63 -10.77 -14.04 -31.19
N GLU A 64 -11.52 -13.56 -32.19
CA GLU A 64 -11.98 -12.17 -32.24
C GLU A 64 -13.01 -11.86 -31.14
N LEU A 65 -13.97 -12.77 -30.90
CA LEU A 65 -14.95 -12.63 -29.82
C LEU A 65 -14.28 -12.65 -28.42
N LEU A 66 -13.28 -13.53 -28.23
CA LEU A 66 -12.46 -13.55 -27.01
C LEU A 66 -11.63 -12.27 -26.86
N THR A 67 -11.10 -11.73 -27.95
CA THR A 67 -10.33 -10.47 -27.94
C THR A 67 -11.24 -9.28 -27.64
N ALA A 68 -12.46 -9.25 -28.19
CA ALA A 68 -13.46 -8.23 -27.88
C ALA A 68 -13.91 -8.30 -26.42
N ALA A 69 -13.97 -9.50 -25.83
CA ALA A 69 -14.22 -9.69 -24.39
C ALA A 69 -13.05 -9.16 -23.53
N ARG A 70 -11.80 -9.39 -23.95
CA ARG A 70 -10.61 -8.83 -23.28
C ARG A 70 -10.53 -7.31 -23.38
N GLY A 71 -10.80 -6.74 -24.56
CA GLY A 71 -10.82 -5.29 -24.78
C GLY A 71 -12.02 -4.56 -24.15
N ALA A 72 -13.00 -5.28 -23.60
CA ALA A 72 -14.05 -4.73 -22.76
C ALA A 72 -13.62 -4.59 -21.29
N ARG A 73 -12.48 -5.16 -20.88
CA ARG A 73 -11.80 -4.81 -19.63
C ARG A 73 -11.25 -3.39 -19.80
N PRO A 74 -11.67 -2.41 -18.97
CA PRO A 74 -11.00 -1.12 -18.99
C PRO A 74 -9.54 -1.34 -18.58
N CYS A 75 -8.60 -1.10 -19.50
CA CYS A 75 -7.23 -0.81 -19.16
C CYS A 75 -7.27 0.48 -18.32
N ALA A 76 -6.82 0.41 -17.08
CA ALA A 76 -6.81 1.55 -16.17
C ALA A 76 -6.03 2.70 -16.86
N LYS A 77 -6.74 3.77 -17.20
CA LYS A 77 -6.10 5.06 -17.41
C LYS A 77 -5.71 5.59 -16.03
N PRO A 78 -4.55 6.24 -15.86
CA PRO A 78 -4.22 6.89 -14.61
C PRO A 78 -5.23 8.02 -14.40
N VAL A 79 -6.10 7.88 -13.38
CA VAL A 79 -6.99 8.96 -12.97
C VAL A 79 -6.31 9.66 -11.80
N GLU A 80 -6.07 10.95 -12.00
CA GLU A 80 -5.39 11.88 -11.12
C GLU A 80 -5.77 11.75 -9.64
N SER A 81 -4.71 11.64 -8.82
CA SER A 81 -4.56 12.13 -7.44
C SER A 81 -5.86 12.41 -6.66
N LEU A 82 -6.42 11.36 -6.05
CA LEU A 82 -7.13 11.34 -4.74
C LEU A 82 -7.90 10.01 -4.46
N LYS A 83 -7.80 8.95 -5.30
CA LYS A 83 -8.66 7.75 -5.17
C LYS A 83 -7.97 6.36 -5.31
N ALA A 84 -6.67 6.26 -5.08
CA ALA A 84 -5.97 4.96 -5.01
C ALA A 84 -5.29 4.78 -3.66
N SER A 85 -6.07 4.78 -2.57
CA SER A 85 -5.56 4.35 -1.27
C SER A 85 -5.72 2.82 -1.19
N PRO A 86 -4.69 2.05 -0.79
CA PRO A 86 -4.81 0.60 -0.56
C PRO A 86 -5.78 0.24 0.58
N HIS A 87 -6.33 1.24 1.27
CA HIS A 87 -7.28 1.11 2.36
C HIS A 87 -8.74 1.27 1.93
N THR A 88 -9.05 1.21 0.63
CA THR A 88 -10.43 1.14 0.15
C THR A 88 -11.14 -0.11 0.65
N LEU A 89 -12.44 0.01 0.94
CA LEU A 89 -13.26 -1.13 1.33
C LEU A 89 -13.19 -2.25 0.26
N PRO A 90 -13.03 -3.52 0.67
CA PRO A 90 -13.26 -4.63 -0.25
C PRO A 90 -14.74 -4.64 -0.68
N ARG A 91 -15.03 -5.24 -1.84
CA ARG A 91 -16.42 -5.36 -2.30
C ARG A 91 -17.24 -6.16 -1.29
N GLY A 92 -18.35 -5.59 -0.85
CA GLY A 92 -19.33 -6.28 -0.02
C GLY A 92 -19.90 -7.53 -0.68
N VAL A 93 -20.41 -8.43 0.17
CA VAL A 93 -21.08 -9.66 -0.25
C VAL A 93 -22.48 -9.30 -0.77
N ARG A 94 -22.81 -9.66 -2.01
CA ARG A 94 -24.10 -9.33 -2.65
C ARG A 94 -25.29 -10.04 -2.00
N ASP A 95 -25.04 -11.23 -1.47
CA ASP A 95 -25.95 -12.12 -0.77
C ASP A 95 -25.92 -11.90 0.76
N PHE A 96 -25.71 -10.67 1.22
CA PHE A 96 -25.75 -10.36 2.66
C PHE A 96 -27.15 -10.61 3.23
N VAL A 97 -27.26 -11.52 4.20
CA VAL A 97 -28.53 -11.93 4.82
C VAL A 97 -28.37 -12.05 6.34
N GLY A 98 -29.43 -11.71 7.06
CA GLY A 98 -29.46 -11.74 8.52
C GLY A 98 -28.78 -10.52 9.15
N ARG A 99 -28.54 -10.57 10.46
CA ARG A 99 -27.83 -9.52 11.22
C ARG A 99 -28.50 -8.15 11.23
N HIS A 100 -29.80 -8.10 10.99
CA HIS A 100 -30.57 -6.85 10.96
C HIS A 100 -30.56 -6.15 12.32
N ALA A 101 -30.61 -6.91 13.42
CA ALA A 101 -30.59 -6.36 14.77
C ALA A 101 -29.22 -5.76 15.12
N GLU A 102 -28.14 -6.47 14.80
CA GLU A 102 -26.77 -6.02 15.00
C GLU A 102 -26.46 -4.80 14.13
N LEU A 103 -26.85 -4.83 12.85
CA LEU A 103 -26.68 -3.71 11.94
C LEU A 103 -27.50 -2.48 12.38
N ALA A 104 -28.74 -2.67 12.86
CA ALA A 104 -29.54 -1.59 13.43
C ALA A 104 -28.89 -0.96 14.68
N LYS A 105 -28.32 -1.78 15.57
CA LYS A 105 -27.55 -1.29 16.74
C LYS A 105 -26.33 -0.46 16.32
N LEU A 106 -25.65 -0.85 15.25
CA LEU A 106 -24.50 -0.11 14.74
C LEU A 106 -24.92 1.19 14.02
N ARG A 107 -26.01 1.16 13.24
CA ARG A 107 -26.54 2.37 12.58
C ARG A 107 -27.03 3.41 13.58
N ALA A 108 -27.61 2.98 14.71
CA ALA A 108 -28.02 3.88 15.78
C ALA A 108 -26.85 4.70 16.36
N LEU A 109 -25.61 4.20 16.26
CA LEU A 109 -24.41 4.93 16.67
C LEU A 109 -23.98 6.02 15.66
N VAL A 110 -24.40 5.90 14.40
CA VAL A 110 -24.00 6.82 13.31
C VAL A 110 -24.93 8.03 13.25
N GLN A 111 -26.18 7.87 13.65
CA GLN A 111 -27.16 8.95 13.62
C GLN A 111 -26.90 9.93 14.78
N PRO A 112 -26.85 11.26 14.52
CA PRO A 112 -26.82 12.24 15.61
C PRO A 112 -28.09 12.09 16.45
N PRO A 113 -28.02 12.24 17.79
CA PRO A 113 -29.23 12.26 18.60
C PRO A 113 -30.16 13.38 18.09
N PRO A 114 -31.49 13.15 18.05
CA PRO A 114 -32.44 14.17 17.63
C PRO A 114 -32.28 15.45 18.46
N GLU A 115 -32.29 16.59 17.77
CA GLU A 115 -32.03 17.94 18.32
C GLU A 115 -32.97 18.30 19.50
N ASP A 116 -34.08 17.58 19.68
CA ASP A 116 -35.08 17.78 20.74
C ASP A 116 -34.67 17.32 22.15
N THR A 117 -33.48 16.73 22.33
CA THR A 117 -32.97 16.34 23.67
C THR A 117 -31.93 17.30 24.23
N ALA A 118 -31.71 18.46 23.59
CA ALA A 118 -30.98 19.56 24.18
C ALA A 118 -31.81 20.21 25.29
N VAL A 119 -31.75 19.62 26.50
CA VAL A 119 -32.14 20.32 27.72
C VAL A 119 -31.28 21.57 27.82
N GLN A 120 -31.91 22.72 27.63
CA GLN A 120 -31.31 24.04 27.78
C GLN A 120 -30.68 24.15 29.17
N GLY A 121 -29.34 24.21 29.27
CA GLY A 121 -28.69 24.68 30.49
C GLY A 121 -27.45 23.95 31.00
N GLN A 122 -26.99 22.85 30.38
CA GLN A 122 -25.68 22.27 30.72
C GLN A 122 -24.80 22.23 29.47
N GLY A 123 -23.58 22.75 29.59
CA GLY A 123 -22.65 22.95 28.47
C GLY A 123 -22.57 21.73 27.56
N ARG A 124 -22.51 21.97 26.23
CA ARG A 124 -22.38 20.93 25.19
C ARG A 124 -21.37 19.87 25.63
N ILE A 125 -21.84 18.76 26.19
CA ILE A 125 -21.01 17.58 26.42
C ILE A 125 -20.67 17.10 25.01
N ALA A 126 -19.39 17.17 24.64
CA ALA A 126 -18.91 16.62 23.38
C ALA A 126 -19.33 15.14 23.34
N VAL A 127 -20.25 14.80 22.43
CA VAL A 127 -20.71 13.42 22.26
C VAL A 127 -19.48 12.62 21.82
N ALA A 128 -19.07 11.66 22.65
CA ALA A 128 -17.93 10.81 22.35
C ALA A 128 -18.14 10.12 20.99
N PRO A 129 -17.14 10.11 20.11
CA PRO A 129 -17.25 9.52 18.79
C PRO A 129 -17.60 8.02 18.89
N PRO A 130 -18.49 7.51 18.00
CA PRO A 130 -19.00 6.15 18.12
C PRO A 130 -17.91 5.12 17.81
N VAL A 131 -17.54 4.33 18.82
CA VAL A 131 -16.64 3.18 18.68
C VAL A 131 -17.42 1.89 18.90
N ALA A 132 -17.34 0.95 17.96
CA ALA A 132 -17.95 -0.36 18.07
C ALA A 132 -16.93 -1.49 17.94
N VAL A 133 -17.04 -2.52 18.78
CA VAL A 133 -16.23 -3.75 18.72
C VAL A 133 -17.14 -4.92 18.33
N LEU A 134 -16.91 -5.46 17.14
CA LEU A 134 -17.52 -6.67 16.63
C LEU A 134 -16.63 -7.86 17.02
N PHE A 135 -17.13 -8.75 17.88
CA PHE A 135 -16.38 -9.91 18.34
C PHE A 135 -17.16 -11.22 18.15
N GLY A 136 -16.44 -12.34 18.01
CA GLY A 136 -17.06 -13.65 17.80
C GLY A 136 -16.15 -14.64 17.07
N ALA A 137 -16.63 -15.88 16.92
CA ALA A 137 -15.91 -16.99 16.32
C ALA A 137 -15.39 -16.69 14.88
N PRO A 138 -14.31 -17.33 14.42
CA PRO A 138 -13.87 -17.19 13.03
C PRO A 138 -14.97 -17.64 12.05
N GLY A 139 -15.11 -16.95 10.91
CA GLY A 139 -16.15 -17.25 9.92
C GLY A 139 -17.58 -16.77 10.24
N SER A 140 -17.79 -16.09 11.37
CA SER A 140 -19.10 -15.52 11.79
C SER A 140 -19.58 -14.30 10.99
N GLY A 141 -18.73 -13.72 10.13
CA GLY A 141 -19.07 -12.59 9.26
C GLY A 141 -18.79 -11.19 9.84
N LYS A 142 -17.90 -11.05 10.83
CA LYS A 142 -17.55 -9.75 11.45
C LYS A 142 -17.11 -8.69 10.44
N THR A 143 -16.12 -9.02 9.62
CA THR A 143 -15.59 -8.14 8.56
C THR A 143 -16.68 -7.81 7.54
N THR A 144 -17.49 -8.80 7.15
CA THR A 144 -18.61 -8.58 6.23
C THR A 144 -19.65 -7.61 6.80
N LEU A 145 -20.00 -7.71 8.09
CA LEU A 145 -20.93 -6.78 8.73
C LEU A 145 -20.34 -5.36 8.80
N ALA A 146 -19.04 -5.23 9.14
CA ALA A 146 -18.36 -3.94 9.18
C ALA A 146 -18.33 -3.25 7.80
N VAL A 147 -17.95 -4.00 6.76
CA VAL A 147 -17.95 -3.51 5.37
C VAL A 147 -19.36 -3.14 4.93
N ARG A 148 -20.37 -3.96 5.25
CA ARG A 148 -21.77 -3.66 4.91
C ARG A 148 -22.26 -2.37 5.54
N LEU A 149 -21.96 -2.16 6.83
CA LEU A 149 -22.26 -0.93 7.53
C LEU A 149 -21.58 0.28 6.84
N ALA A 150 -20.30 0.14 6.51
CA ALA A 150 -19.54 1.20 5.88
C ALA A 150 -20.07 1.53 4.47
N GLU A 151 -20.44 0.54 3.66
CA GLU A 151 -21.08 0.73 2.34
C GLU A 151 -22.43 1.45 2.44
N GLU A 152 -23.24 1.15 3.46
CA GLU A 152 -24.54 1.80 3.67
C GLU A 152 -24.41 3.23 4.21
N CYS A 153 -23.39 3.49 5.04
CA CYS A 153 -23.13 4.81 5.61
C CYS A 153 -22.33 5.72 4.66
N ALA A 154 -21.50 5.17 3.78
CA ALA A 154 -20.61 5.93 2.89
C ALA A 154 -21.30 7.04 2.07
N PRO A 155 -22.52 6.87 1.52
CA PRO A 155 -23.21 7.96 0.80
C PRO A 155 -23.54 9.18 1.67
N SER A 156 -23.62 9.01 2.99
CA SER A 156 -23.92 10.08 3.96
C SER A 156 -22.65 10.71 4.57
N LEU A 157 -21.48 10.17 4.25
CA LEU A 157 -20.19 10.53 4.82
C LEU A 157 -19.33 11.20 3.75
N ALA A 158 -18.92 12.45 3.99
CA ALA A 158 -18.21 13.26 3.01
C ALA A 158 -16.85 12.65 2.61
N ASP A 159 -16.22 11.92 3.53
CA ASP A 159 -14.84 11.43 3.37
C ASP A 159 -14.78 9.90 3.15
N GLY A 160 -15.91 9.26 2.83
CA GLY A 160 -15.98 7.86 2.43
C GLY A 160 -15.83 6.84 3.57
N ALA A 161 -15.05 5.78 3.35
CA ALA A 161 -14.78 4.72 4.32
C ALA A 161 -13.44 4.02 4.06
N PHE A 162 -12.77 3.59 5.12
CA PHE A 162 -11.44 2.97 5.10
C PHE A 162 -11.43 1.65 5.86
N LEU A 163 -10.64 0.67 5.39
CA LEU A 163 -10.37 -0.58 6.10
C LEU A 163 -8.87 -0.80 6.24
N LEU A 164 -8.46 -1.18 7.44
CA LEU A 164 -7.08 -1.54 7.77
C LEU A 164 -7.07 -2.88 8.52
N ASP A 165 -6.38 -3.87 7.99
CA ASP A 165 -6.13 -5.15 8.67
C ASP A 165 -5.02 -4.96 9.72
N MET A 166 -5.37 -5.14 11.00
CA MET A 166 -4.50 -4.98 12.16
C MET A 166 -3.60 -6.20 12.42
N ARG A 167 -3.75 -7.28 11.64
CA ARG A 167 -2.87 -8.47 11.69
C ARG A 167 -2.75 -9.08 13.09
N GLY A 168 -3.80 -8.98 13.91
CA GLY A 168 -3.78 -9.30 15.34
C GLY A 168 -3.47 -10.75 15.70
N LEU A 169 -3.45 -11.65 14.71
CA LEU A 169 -3.19 -13.09 14.86
C LEU A 169 -1.92 -13.53 14.12
N ASP A 170 -1.26 -12.61 13.42
CA ASP A 170 -0.02 -12.89 12.72
C ASP A 170 1.15 -12.91 13.72
N ALA A 171 2.28 -13.49 13.32
CA ALA A 171 3.49 -13.52 14.16
C ALA A 171 4.00 -12.11 14.50
N GLN A 172 3.71 -11.12 13.63
CA GLN A 172 4.02 -9.71 13.82
C GLN A 172 2.74 -8.88 13.60
N PRO A 173 1.97 -8.62 14.66
CA PRO A 173 0.77 -7.78 14.57
C PRO A 173 1.10 -6.32 14.22
N LEU A 174 0.16 -5.63 13.56
CA LEU A 174 0.34 -4.22 13.18
C LEU A 174 0.33 -3.33 14.44
N SER A 175 1.38 -2.52 14.64
CA SER A 175 1.42 -1.57 15.75
C SER A 175 0.46 -0.39 15.51
N ALA A 176 0.07 0.32 16.57
CA ALA A 176 -0.77 1.50 16.43
C ALA A 176 -0.07 2.63 15.65
N GLU A 177 1.25 2.75 15.80
CA GLU A 177 2.07 3.75 15.12
C GLU A 177 2.13 3.49 13.61
N GLU A 178 2.38 2.23 13.23
CA GLU A 178 2.37 1.78 11.84
C GLU A 178 0.97 1.96 11.21
N ALA A 179 -0.09 1.66 11.96
CA ALA A 179 -1.46 1.87 11.53
C ALA A 179 -1.78 3.35 11.31
N ALA A 180 -1.38 4.23 12.23
CA ALA A 180 -1.54 5.69 12.08
C ALA A 180 -0.80 6.20 10.85
N LEU A 181 0.43 5.74 10.62
CA LEU A 181 1.22 6.12 9.46
C LEU A 181 0.53 5.73 8.14
N ARG A 182 0.02 4.50 8.03
CA ARG A 182 -0.72 4.02 6.85
C ARG A 182 -1.97 4.85 6.58
N LEU A 183 -2.70 5.24 7.64
CA LEU A 183 -3.87 6.11 7.54
C LEU A 183 -3.52 7.55 7.15
N LEU A 184 -2.42 8.11 7.66
CA LEU A 184 -1.93 9.43 7.23
C LEU A 184 -1.62 9.45 5.73
N GLY A 185 -0.94 8.42 5.22
CA GLY A 185 -0.71 8.25 3.79
C GLY A 185 -2.01 8.12 2.99
N ALA A 186 -2.99 7.35 3.51
CA ALA A 186 -4.32 7.23 2.92
C ALA A 186 -5.07 8.57 2.82
N TRP A 187 -4.81 9.48 3.75
CA TRP A 187 -5.40 10.82 3.82
C TRP A 187 -4.56 11.91 3.14
N GLY A 188 -3.54 11.51 2.37
CA GLY A 188 -2.77 12.41 1.50
C GLY A 188 -1.61 13.13 2.18
N VAL A 189 -1.22 12.74 3.40
CA VAL A 189 0.02 13.23 4.00
C VAL A 189 1.21 12.65 3.23
N ALA A 190 2.10 13.53 2.76
CA ALA A 190 3.27 13.11 2.01
C ALA A 190 4.18 12.23 2.87
N ASP A 191 4.74 11.18 2.27
CA ASP A 191 5.56 10.19 2.96
C ASP A 191 6.72 10.82 3.74
N LEU A 192 7.45 11.74 3.09
CA LEU A 192 8.57 12.46 3.70
C LEU A 192 8.11 13.36 4.86
N GLU A 193 6.89 13.91 4.82
CA GLU A 193 6.35 14.69 5.94
C GLU A 193 6.07 13.76 7.12
N ALA A 194 5.41 12.62 6.88
CA ALA A 194 5.09 11.66 7.94
C ALA A 194 6.36 11.02 8.54
N ALA A 195 7.36 10.71 7.71
CA ALA A 195 8.62 10.13 8.14
C ALA A 195 9.37 11.04 9.12
N ARG A 196 9.32 12.37 8.92
CA ARG A 196 9.99 13.37 9.78
C ARG A 196 9.38 13.51 11.18
N LEU A 197 8.16 13.06 11.38
CA LEU A 197 7.47 13.10 12.67
C LEU A 197 7.92 11.92 13.53
N SER A 198 8.11 12.17 14.82
CA SER A 198 8.26 11.12 15.84
C SER A 198 6.97 10.29 15.95
N ALA A 199 7.04 9.12 16.59
CA ALA A 199 5.86 8.27 16.81
C ALA A 199 4.70 9.02 17.49
N GLU A 200 5.01 9.82 18.52
CA GLU A 200 4.02 10.64 19.24
C GLU A 200 3.44 11.76 18.37
N GLU A 201 4.28 12.41 17.55
CA GLU A 201 3.85 13.44 16.61
C GLU A 201 2.98 12.86 15.49
N ARG A 202 3.28 11.66 14.99
CA ARG A 202 2.45 10.94 14.01
C ARG A 202 1.06 10.66 14.57
N LEU A 203 0.98 10.15 15.80
CA LEU A 203 -0.31 9.92 16.47
C LEU A 203 -1.07 11.23 16.71
N THR A 204 -0.38 12.30 17.10
CA THR A 204 -0.99 13.63 17.27
C THR A 204 -1.53 14.17 15.94
N ARG A 205 -0.77 14.03 14.85
CA ARG A 205 -1.19 14.42 13.51
C ARG A 205 -2.37 13.59 13.02
N TYR A 206 -2.35 12.28 13.29
CA TYR A 206 -3.47 11.38 13.02
C TYR A 206 -4.75 11.87 13.74
N HIS A 207 -4.69 12.15 15.05
CA HIS A 207 -5.84 12.64 15.80
C HIS A 207 -6.35 13.98 15.27
N THR A 208 -5.46 14.88 14.88
CA THR A 208 -5.82 16.19 14.31
C THR A 208 -6.62 16.04 13.02
N ILE A 209 -6.18 15.17 12.10
CA ILE A 209 -6.90 14.90 10.85
C ILE A 209 -8.20 14.15 11.15
N ALA A 210 -8.14 13.09 11.97
CA ALA A 210 -9.28 12.27 12.35
C ALA A 210 -10.43 13.07 12.98
N ALA A 211 -10.13 14.10 13.79
CA ALA A 211 -11.14 14.97 14.38
C ALA A 211 -11.98 15.74 13.34
N GLY A 212 -11.40 16.06 12.18
CA GLY A 212 -12.06 16.75 11.08
C GLY A 212 -12.82 15.83 10.12
N LEU A 213 -12.54 14.53 10.12
CA LEU A 213 -13.11 13.58 9.16
C LEU A 213 -14.54 13.15 9.52
N ARG A 214 -15.34 12.96 8.47
CA ARG A 214 -16.66 12.34 8.49
C ARG A 214 -16.59 11.08 7.64
N THR A 215 -16.12 9.98 8.24
CA THR A 215 -15.85 8.70 7.58
C THR A 215 -16.10 7.51 8.54
N VAL A 216 -16.13 6.29 7.99
CA VAL A 216 -16.05 5.04 8.77
C VAL A 216 -14.64 4.46 8.63
N LEU A 217 -13.98 4.20 9.75
CA LEU A 217 -12.71 3.48 9.81
C LEU A 217 -12.94 2.07 10.39
N ILE A 218 -12.63 1.05 9.59
CA ILE A 218 -12.67 -0.35 10.02
C ILE A 218 -11.25 -0.78 10.39
N LEU A 219 -11.05 -1.14 11.66
CA LEU A 219 -9.84 -1.80 12.15
C LEU A 219 -10.11 -3.31 12.23
N ASP A 220 -9.80 -4.01 11.15
CA ASP A 220 -10.12 -5.42 10.96
C ASP A 220 -9.09 -6.32 11.66
N ASN A 221 -9.51 -7.47 12.19
CA ASN A 221 -8.62 -8.49 12.75
C ASN A 221 -7.68 -7.98 13.88
N ALA A 222 -8.20 -7.18 14.81
CA ALA A 222 -7.44 -6.73 15.97
C ALA A 222 -7.20 -7.87 16.99
N GLY A 223 -5.99 -7.95 17.53
CA GLY A 223 -5.56 -9.02 18.45
C GLY A 223 -5.48 -8.58 19.91
N SER A 224 -5.28 -7.29 20.15
CA SER A 224 -5.15 -6.72 21.49
C SER A 224 -5.66 -5.27 21.59
N GLU A 225 -5.97 -4.84 22.81
CA GLU A 225 -6.37 -3.46 23.09
C GLU A 225 -5.25 -2.47 22.81
N ALA A 226 -3.98 -2.89 22.93
CA ALA A 226 -2.81 -2.03 22.69
C ALA A 226 -2.72 -1.55 21.23
N GLN A 227 -3.16 -2.37 20.27
CA GLN A 227 -3.17 -2.01 18.85
C GLN A 227 -4.22 -0.94 18.53
N VAL A 228 -5.34 -0.96 19.26
CA VAL A 228 -6.55 -0.20 18.91
C VAL A 228 -6.65 1.09 19.72
N ARG A 229 -6.37 1.03 21.02
CA ARG A 229 -6.58 2.14 21.97
C ARG A 229 -5.97 3.47 21.51
N PRO A 230 -4.73 3.53 20.98
CA PRO A 230 -4.15 4.80 20.53
C PRO A 230 -4.82 5.39 19.28
N LEU A 231 -5.51 4.58 18.47
CA LEU A 231 -6.17 5.00 17.24
C LEU A 231 -7.61 5.49 17.48
N LEU A 232 -8.16 5.26 18.68
CA LEU A 232 -9.54 5.62 18.96
C LEU A 232 -9.71 7.16 18.99
N PRO A 233 -10.73 7.70 18.31
CA PRO A 233 -10.97 9.12 18.28
C PRO A 233 -11.36 9.61 19.69
N ARG A 234 -10.82 10.75 20.09
CA ARG A 234 -11.18 11.44 21.34
C ARG A 234 -12.37 12.38 21.14
N GLU A 235 -12.50 12.90 19.92
CA GLU A 235 -13.49 13.87 19.49
C GLU A 235 -13.73 13.73 17.97
N GLY A 236 -14.74 14.43 17.44
CA GLY A 236 -15.05 14.42 16.01
C GLY A 236 -16.19 13.48 15.61
N ARG A 237 -16.29 13.19 14.31
CA ARG A 237 -17.37 12.38 13.71
C ARG A 237 -16.86 11.11 13.02
N LEU A 238 -15.61 10.73 13.28
CA LEU A 238 -15.04 9.47 12.83
C LEU A 238 -15.69 8.30 13.57
N MET A 239 -16.39 7.42 12.84
CA MET A 239 -16.83 6.15 13.39
C MET A 239 -15.71 5.12 13.30
N VAL A 240 -15.39 4.45 14.40
CA VAL A 240 -14.43 3.33 14.39
C VAL A 240 -15.12 2.02 14.65
N VAL A 241 -14.97 1.07 13.72
CA VAL A 241 -15.48 -0.30 13.83
C VAL A 241 -14.30 -1.25 13.93
N VAL A 242 -14.16 -1.90 15.08
CA VAL A 242 -13.08 -2.85 15.34
C VAL A 242 -13.64 -4.26 15.16
N THR A 243 -13.00 -5.10 14.36
CA THR A 243 -13.32 -6.54 14.33
C THR A 243 -12.25 -7.31 15.07
N SER A 244 -12.66 -8.29 15.88
CA SER A 244 -11.74 -9.07 16.71
C SER A 244 -12.29 -10.46 16.99
N ARG A 245 -11.43 -11.44 17.27
CA ARG A 245 -11.86 -12.73 17.83
C ARG A 245 -12.08 -12.66 19.34
N ARG A 246 -11.51 -11.65 20.00
CA ARG A 246 -11.57 -11.41 21.44
C ARG A 246 -12.53 -10.27 21.77
N THR A 247 -13.05 -10.23 22.99
CA THR A 247 -13.98 -9.19 23.46
C THR A 247 -13.35 -7.80 23.60
N LEU A 248 -12.02 -7.72 23.64
CA LEU A 248 -11.25 -6.49 23.92
C LEU A 248 -11.80 -5.75 25.15
N ALA A 249 -11.97 -6.48 26.25
CA ALA A 249 -12.67 -6.01 27.46
C ALA A 249 -12.02 -4.76 28.09
N GLY A 250 -10.72 -4.54 27.85
CA GLY A 250 -10.02 -3.37 28.39
C GLY A 250 -10.38 -2.03 27.72
N LEU A 251 -11.08 -2.02 26.58
CA LEU A 251 -11.49 -0.77 25.91
C LEU A 251 -12.69 -0.11 26.60
N GLU A 252 -12.59 1.18 26.86
CA GLU A 252 -13.65 1.98 27.51
C GLU A 252 -14.46 2.76 26.47
N GLY A 253 -15.73 3.08 26.78
CA GLY A 253 -16.57 3.88 25.88
C GLY A 253 -16.93 3.22 24.55
N VAL A 254 -16.75 1.90 24.41
CA VAL A 254 -17.03 1.15 23.17
C VAL A 254 -18.32 0.34 23.27
N GLN A 255 -19.10 0.32 22.19
CA GLN A 255 -20.25 -0.58 22.05
C GLN A 255 -19.77 -1.96 21.59
N ARG A 256 -20.04 -2.99 22.39
CA ARG A 256 -19.68 -4.37 22.07
C ARG A 256 -20.85 -5.10 21.43
N VAL A 257 -20.60 -5.71 20.28
CA VAL A 257 -21.59 -6.51 19.54
C VAL A 257 -21.00 -7.89 19.29
N GLU A 258 -21.58 -8.89 19.96
CA GLU A 258 -21.23 -10.28 19.74
C GLU A 258 -21.89 -10.79 18.45
N LEU A 259 -21.12 -11.49 17.63
CA LEU A 259 -21.58 -12.19 16.45
C LEU A 259 -21.47 -13.70 16.66
N SER A 260 -22.59 -14.32 17.00
CA SER A 260 -22.78 -15.77 17.13
C SER A 260 -22.79 -16.47 15.76
N ALA A 261 -23.09 -17.76 15.69
CA ALA A 261 -23.55 -18.38 14.44
C ALA A 261 -24.90 -17.75 13.99
N LEU A 262 -25.22 -17.84 12.69
CA LEU A 262 -26.53 -17.45 12.17
C LEU A 262 -27.62 -18.34 12.76
N THR A 263 -28.79 -17.76 12.98
CA THR A 263 -29.97 -18.56 13.33
C THR A 263 -30.36 -19.48 12.18
N GLN A 264 -31.18 -20.48 12.47
CA GLN A 264 -31.69 -21.41 11.46
C GLN A 264 -32.43 -20.68 10.32
N GLN A 265 -33.21 -19.66 10.67
CA GLN A 265 -33.96 -18.85 9.71
C GLN A 265 -33.05 -17.99 8.82
N GLU A 266 -32.01 -17.38 9.40
CA GLU A 266 -31.03 -16.60 8.64
C GLU A 266 -30.18 -17.51 7.75
N SER A 267 -29.77 -18.67 8.24
CA SER A 267 -29.01 -19.67 7.48
C SER A 267 -29.79 -20.19 6.27
N ALA A 268 -31.08 -20.49 6.45
CA ALA A 268 -31.96 -20.85 5.34
C ALA A 268 -32.15 -19.69 4.35
N SER A 269 -32.22 -18.44 4.86
CA SER A 269 -32.35 -17.27 3.99
C SER A 269 -31.09 -17.00 3.17
N LEU A 270 -29.89 -17.28 3.72
CA LEU A 270 -28.64 -17.26 2.96
C LEU A 270 -28.63 -18.35 1.87
N LEU A 271 -29.05 -19.58 2.19
CA LEU A 271 -29.23 -20.63 1.19
C LEU A 271 -30.20 -20.20 0.07
N ARG A 272 -31.31 -19.54 0.40
CA ARG A 272 -32.25 -19.01 -0.60
C ARG A 272 -31.62 -17.94 -1.49
N ALA A 273 -30.81 -17.06 -0.92
CA ALA A 273 -30.16 -15.98 -1.66
C ALA A 273 -29.14 -16.52 -2.69
N VAL A 274 -28.44 -17.61 -2.35
CA VAL A 274 -27.40 -18.20 -3.20
C VAL A 274 -27.95 -19.27 -4.16
N VAL A 275 -28.74 -20.23 -3.65
CA VAL A 275 -29.26 -21.39 -4.42
C VAL A 275 -30.56 -21.07 -5.16
N GLY A 276 -31.33 -20.09 -4.65
CA GLY A 276 -32.66 -19.70 -5.13
C GLY A 276 -33.78 -20.25 -4.24
N ALA A 277 -34.77 -19.39 -3.97
CA ALA A 277 -35.89 -19.70 -3.06
C ALA A 277 -36.66 -20.97 -3.44
N GLY A 278 -36.96 -21.16 -4.73
CA GLY A 278 -37.76 -22.31 -5.19
C GLY A 278 -37.15 -23.67 -4.88
N ARG A 279 -35.81 -23.81 -4.88
CA ARG A 279 -35.14 -25.08 -4.55
C ARG A 279 -35.08 -25.34 -3.06
N VAL A 280 -34.84 -24.29 -2.27
CA VAL A 280 -34.79 -24.39 -0.81
C VAL A 280 -36.17 -24.67 -0.23
N ASP A 281 -37.20 -24.01 -0.77
CA ASP A 281 -38.58 -24.17 -0.30
C ASP A 281 -39.20 -25.49 -0.76
N ALA A 282 -38.70 -26.10 -1.84
CA ALA A 282 -39.09 -27.43 -2.28
C ALA A 282 -38.51 -28.56 -1.39
N GLU A 283 -37.38 -28.32 -0.71
CA GLU A 283 -36.69 -29.31 0.13
C GLU A 283 -36.34 -28.76 1.53
N PRO A 284 -37.33 -28.35 2.34
CA PRO A 284 -37.09 -27.60 3.58
C PRO A 284 -36.35 -28.42 4.65
N GLU A 285 -36.60 -29.73 4.75
CA GLU A 285 -35.87 -30.59 5.71
C GLU A 285 -34.41 -30.76 5.31
N ALA A 286 -34.13 -30.97 4.03
CA ALA A 286 -32.77 -31.07 3.55
C ALA A 286 -32.01 -29.75 3.71
N ALA A 287 -32.67 -28.61 3.46
CA ALA A 287 -32.10 -27.29 3.73
C ALA A 287 -31.72 -27.15 5.21
N ARG A 288 -32.57 -27.61 6.14
CA ARG A 288 -32.25 -27.62 7.58
C ARG A 288 -31.02 -28.47 7.88
N SER A 289 -30.96 -29.69 7.37
CA SER A 289 -29.81 -30.57 7.57
C SER A 289 -28.51 -29.96 7.06
N VAL A 290 -28.50 -29.32 5.87
CA VAL A 290 -27.33 -28.61 5.35
C VAL A 290 -26.88 -27.51 6.31
N THR A 291 -27.82 -26.69 6.80
CA THR A 291 -27.47 -25.58 7.70
C THR A 291 -26.91 -26.04 9.05
N GLU A 292 -27.43 -27.14 9.60
CA GLU A 292 -26.95 -27.73 10.86
C GLU A 292 -25.53 -28.29 10.71
N LEU A 293 -25.25 -28.97 9.60
CA LEU A 293 -23.92 -29.52 9.28
C LEU A 293 -22.89 -28.40 9.06
N CYS A 294 -23.28 -27.26 8.51
CA CYS A 294 -22.42 -26.08 8.42
C CYS A 294 -22.28 -25.30 9.74
N GLY A 295 -22.95 -25.73 10.82
CA GLY A 295 -22.90 -25.10 12.14
C GLY A 295 -23.44 -23.66 12.17
N GLY A 296 -24.26 -23.26 11.19
CA GLY A 296 -24.77 -21.89 11.07
C GLY A 296 -23.70 -20.83 10.77
N LEU A 297 -22.48 -21.21 10.39
CA LEU A 297 -21.43 -20.24 10.06
C LEU A 297 -21.62 -19.72 8.62
N PRO A 298 -21.72 -18.39 8.41
CA PRO A 298 -21.90 -17.80 7.08
C PRO A 298 -20.91 -18.31 6.03
N LEU A 299 -19.63 -18.45 6.39
CA LEU A 299 -18.61 -18.93 5.46
C LEU A 299 -18.86 -20.37 5.00
N ALA A 300 -19.09 -21.29 5.94
CA ALA A 300 -19.33 -22.70 5.62
C ALA A 300 -20.62 -22.87 4.81
N LEU A 301 -21.66 -22.11 5.17
CA LEU A 301 -22.92 -22.06 4.43
C LEU A 301 -22.72 -21.55 3.00
N ARG A 302 -21.95 -20.48 2.78
CA ARG A 302 -21.69 -19.96 1.42
C ARG A 302 -20.94 -20.98 0.55
N VAL A 303 -19.95 -21.67 1.10
CA VAL A 303 -19.23 -22.75 0.38
C VAL A 303 -20.21 -23.86 -0.03
N ALA A 304 -21.04 -24.35 0.91
CA ALA A 304 -22.04 -25.37 0.61
C ALA A 304 -23.13 -24.88 -0.37
N ALA A 305 -23.54 -23.62 -0.26
CA ALA A 305 -24.57 -23.00 -1.08
C ALA A 305 -24.11 -22.75 -2.52
N ASN A 306 -22.92 -22.17 -2.72
CA ASN A 306 -22.34 -21.95 -4.05
C ASN A 306 -22.24 -23.27 -4.82
N TRP A 307 -21.93 -24.36 -4.12
CA TRP A 307 -21.90 -25.68 -4.70
C TRP A 307 -23.27 -26.20 -5.16
N ALA A 308 -24.31 -26.00 -4.36
CA ALA A 308 -25.68 -26.32 -4.78
C ALA A 308 -26.15 -25.43 -5.94
N ALA A 309 -25.70 -24.18 -5.99
CA ALA A 309 -26.06 -23.21 -7.03
C ALA A 309 -25.41 -23.54 -8.39
N THR A 310 -24.12 -23.90 -8.41
CA THR A 310 -23.40 -24.24 -9.65
C THR A 310 -23.86 -25.57 -10.26
N ARG A 311 -24.40 -26.50 -9.46
CA ARG A 311 -24.95 -27.78 -9.94
C ARG A 311 -26.47 -27.85 -9.77
N THR A 312 -27.19 -27.32 -10.76
CA THR A 312 -28.66 -27.29 -10.78
C THR A 312 -29.33 -28.67 -10.71
N ASN A 313 -28.65 -29.74 -11.15
CA ASN A 313 -29.16 -31.11 -11.16
C ASN A 313 -29.10 -31.82 -9.78
N TRP A 314 -28.59 -31.16 -8.74
CA TRP A 314 -28.47 -31.74 -7.41
C TRP A 314 -29.60 -31.27 -6.49
N SER A 315 -30.25 -32.21 -5.82
CA SER A 315 -31.20 -31.89 -4.74
C SER A 315 -30.44 -31.48 -3.48
N LEU A 316 -31.07 -30.67 -2.62
CA LEU A 316 -30.50 -30.32 -1.31
C LEU A 316 -30.35 -31.56 -0.43
N GLN A 317 -31.22 -32.54 -0.59
CA GLN A 317 -31.16 -33.82 0.13
C GLN A 317 -29.87 -34.58 -0.21
N ARG A 318 -29.45 -34.55 -1.49
CA ARG A 318 -28.20 -35.17 -1.93
C ARG A 318 -26.97 -34.43 -1.39
N LEU A 319 -27.05 -33.11 -1.24
CA LEU A 319 -26.00 -32.32 -0.59
C LEU A 319 -25.88 -32.68 0.90
N ALA A 320 -27.00 -32.70 1.64
CA ALA A 320 -27.03 -33.07 3.05
C ALA A 320 -26.43 -34.46 3.29
N ALA A 321 -26.83 -35.45 2.48
CA ALA A 321 -26.30 -36.82 2.59
C ALA A 321 -24.77 -36.87 2.38
N ARG A 322 -24.22 -36.05 1.48
CA ARG A 322 -22.78 -35.98 1.25
C ARG A 322 -22.02 -35.28 2.36
N LEU A 323 -22.59 -34.22 2.94
CA LEU A 323 -22.01 -33.58 4.11
C LEU A 323 -21.96 -34.55 5.29
N ILE A 324 -23.02 -35.33 5.54
CA ILE A 324 -23.04 -36.36 6.60
C ILE A 324 -21.96 -37.43 6.39
N ASP A 325 -21.77 -37.89 5.15
CA ASP A 325 -20.76 -38.89 4.81
C ASP A 325 -19.33 -38.37 5.07
N GLU A 326 -19.05 -37.11 4.69
CA GLU A 326 -17.76 -36.46 4.96
C GLU A 326 -17.54 -36.17 6.45
N ASP A 327 -18.57 -35.78 7.19
CA ASP A 327 -18.52 -35.55 8.65
C ASP A 327 -18.05 -36.81 9.39
N ARG A 328 -18.65 -37.96 9.04
CA ARG A 328 -18.28 -39.28 9.57
C ARG A 328 -16.85 -39.70 9.21
N ARG A 329 -16.37 -39.33 8.02
CA ARG A 329 -14.98 -39.60 7.61
C ARG A 329 -13.99 -38.75 8.40
N LEU A 330 -14.32 -37.49 8.68
CA LEU A 330 -13.48 -36.57 9.46
C LEU A 330 -13.45 -36.90 10.96
N ASP A 331 -14.58 -37.34 11.54
CA ASP A 331 -14.68 -37.80 12.94
C ASP A 331 -13.72 -38.96 13.26
N SER A 332 -13.34 -39.76 12.26
CA SER A 332 -12.37 -40.86 12.42
C SER A 332 -10.90 -40.43 12.38
N LEU A 333 -10.59 -39.16 12.11
CA LEU A 333 -9.24 -38.68 11.81
C LEU A 333 -8.73 -37.56 12.74
N SER A 334 -9.55 -36.87 13.56
CA SER A 334 -9.06 -35.76 14.41
C SER A 334 -9.98 -35.36 15.58
N ALA A 335 -9.39 -34.87 16.67
CA ALA A 335 -10.06 -34.22 17.79
C ALA A 335 -9.99 -32.68 17.66
N GLY A 336 -11.11 -32.02 17.31
CA GLY A 336 -11.28 -30.55 17.27
C GLY A 336 -12.26 -30.05 16.18
N ASP A 337 -12.98 -28.93 16.45
CA ASP A 337 -14.06 -28.28 15.67
C ASP A 337 -14.44 -28.90 14.30
N VAL A 338 -15.14 -30.04 14.38
CA VAL A 338 -15.39 -30.99 13.29
C VAL A 338 -16.27 -30.41 12.18
N ARG A 339 -17.28 -29.59 12.50
CA ARG A 339 -18.37 -29.23 11.57
C ARG A 339 -17.97 -28.31 10.41
N VAL A 340 -16.96 -27.47 10.59
CA VAL A 340 -16.53 -26.53 9.54
C VAL A 340 -15.69 -27.22 8.46
N ASN A 341 -14.93 -28.24 8.86
CA ASN A 341 -14.09 -29.01 7.95
C ASN A 341 -14.90 -29.83 6.93
N THR A 342 -16.12 -30.22 7.28
CA THR A 342 -17.00 -31.04 6.44
C THR A 342 -17.40 -30.33 5.14
N ALA A 343 -17.81 -29.05 5.22
CA ALA A 343 -18.16 -28.27 4.01
C ALA A 343 -16.94 -28.01 3.12
N PHE A 344 -15.78 -27.74 3.73
CA PHE A 344 -14.53 -27.53 2.99
C PHE A 344 -14.02 -28.81 2.31
N SER A 345 -14.05 -29.95 3.02
CA SER A 345 -13.68 -31.26 2.48
C SER A 345 -14.52 -31.66 1.28
N LEU A 346 -15.84 -31.46 1.37
CA LEU A 346 -16.74 -31.76 0.26
C LEU A 346 -16.45 -30.87 -0.97
N SER A 347 -16.22 -29.57 -0.76
CA SER A 347 -15.87 -28.66 -1.86
C SER A 347 -14.52 -29.04 -2.49
N TYR A 348 -13.53 -29.34 -1.65
CA TYR A 348 -12.17 -29.68 -2.07
C TYR A 348 -12.09 -31.02 -2.83
N SER A 349 -12.75 -32.07 -2.35
CA SER A 349 -12.75 -33.41 -2.98
C SER A 349 -13.34 -33.45 -4.40
N ARG A 350 -14.00 -32.37 -4.82
CA ARG A 350 -14.69 -32.22 -6.11
C ARG A 350 -13.91 -31.41 -7.12
N LEU A 351 -12.85 -30.74 -6.69
CA LEU A 351 -12.01 -29.92 -7.56
C LEU A 351 -11.31 -30.81 -8.58
N ALA A 352 -11.12 -30.29 -9.79
CA ALA A 352 -10.21 -30.91 -10.74
C ALA A 352 -8.80 -30.99 -10.11
N PRO A 353 -7.98 -32.01 -10.46
CA PRO A 353 -6.65 -32.19 -9.86
C PRO A 353 -5.77 -30.92 -9.91
N GLU A 354 -5.84 -30.17 -11.01
CA GLU A 354 -5.10 -28.92 -11.20
C GLU A 354 -5.57 -27.78 -10.27
N VAL A 355 -6.88 -27.69 -10.04
CA VAL A 355 -7.51 -26.70 -9.16
C VAL A 355 -7.26 -27.02 -7.68
N ALA A 356 -7.34 -28.30 -7.31
CA ALA A 356 -6.98 -28.78 -5.99
C ALA A 356 -5.50 -28.51 -5.67
N ARG A 357 -4.61 -28.76 -6.64
CA ARG A 357 -3.18 -28.46 -6.52
C ARG A 357 -2.94 -26.96 -6.32
N MET A 358 -3.55 -26.10 -7.14
CA MET A 358 -3.45 -24.65 -6.95
C MET A 358 -3.92 -24.21 -5.56
N PHE A 359 -5.09 -24.70 -5.09
CA PHE A 359 -5.62 -24.39 -3.77
C PHE A 359 -4.63 -24.74 -2.64
N ARG A 360 -3.99 -25.92 -2.70
CA ARG A 360 -2.97 -26.31 -1.72
C ARG A 360 -1.72 -25.45 -1.81
N LEU A 361 -1.20 -25.24 -3.01
CA LEU A 361 0.01 -24.44 -3.24
C LEU A 361 -0.16 -22.99 -2.77
N LEU A 362 -1.30 -22.36 -3.02
CA LEU A 362 -1.57 -20.98 -2.58
C LEU A 362 -1.44 -20.80 -1.06
N SER A 363 -1.52 -21.88 -0.25
CA SER A 363 -1.28 -21.81 1.20
C SER A 363 0.18 -21.48 1.55
N LEU A 364 1.11 -21.66 0.60
CA LEU A 364 2.53 -21.31 0.69
C LEU A 364 2.82 -19.83 0.39
N VAL A 365 1.85 -19.07 -0.13
CA VAL A 365 2.03 -17.63 -0.33
C VAL A 365 2.36 -17.00 1.03
N PRO A 366 3.45 -16.24 1.16
CA PRO A 366 3.84 -15.67 2.45
C PRO A 366 2.88 -14.58 2.96
N GLY A 367 2.45 -13.67 2.07
CA GLY A 367 1.54 -12.57 2.41
C GLY A 367 0.10 -13.00 2.66
N GLN A 368 -0.77 -12.01 2.83
CA GLN A 368 -2.20 -12.23 3.13
C GLN A 368 -3.06 -12.37 1.86
N ASP A 369 -2.57 -11.83 0.75
CA ASP A 369 -3.21 -11.86 -0.55
C ASP A 369 -2.18 -12.10 -1.65
N PHE A 370 -2.67 -12.39 -2.84
CA PHE A 370 -1.85 -12.70 -4.01
C PHE A 370 -2.51 -12.25 -5.31
N SER A 371 -1.67 -11.89 -6.26
CA SER A 371 -2.04 -11.57 -7.63
C SER A 371 -2.00 -12.82 -8.54
N VAL A 372 -2.60 -12.73 -9.72
CA VAL A 372 -2.58 -13.81 -10.73
C VAL A 372 -1.14 -14.19 -11.14
N PRO A 373 -0.20 -13.24 -11.40
CA PRO A 373 1.20 -13.59 -11.68
C PRO A 373 1.85 -14.42 -10.57
N LEU A 374 1.60 -14.07 -9.31
CA LEU A 374 2.15 -14.78 -8.16
C LEU A 374 1.66 -16.24 -8.12
N ALA A 375 0.35 -16.45 -8.30
CA ALA A 375 -0.23 -17.78 -8.39
C ALA A 375 0.31 -18.60 -9.57
N ALA A 376 0.50 -17.96 -10.72
CA ALA A 376 1.07 -18.60 -11.92
C ALA A 376 2.48 -19.12 -11.67
N VAL A 377 3.34 -18.29 -11.07
CA VAL A 377 4.71 -18.65 -10.69
C VAL A 377 4.69 -19.79 -9.68
N LEU A 378 3.90 -19.66 -8.62
CA LEU A 378 3.83 -20.66 -7.56
C LEU A 378 3.39 -22.02 -8.09
N ALA A 379 2.40 -22.08 -8.98
CA ALA A 379 1.94 -23.32 -9.58
C ALA A 379 2.79 -23.82 -10.77
N GLY A 380 3.64 -22.97 -11.35
CA GLY A 380 4.44 -23.27 -12.54
C GLY A 380 3.58 -23.37 -13.82
N VAL A 381 2.59 -22.49 -13.96
CA VAL A 381 1.62 -22.49 -15.08
C VAL A 381 1.60 -21.13 -15.79
N SER A 382 0.99 -21.07 -16.97
CA SER A 382 0.80 -19.81 -17.71
C SER A 382 -0.15 -18.84 -16.98
N LEU A 383 0.02 -17.54 -17.18
CA LEU A 383 -0.84 -16.51 -16.58
C LEU A 383 -2.34 -16.75 -16.88
N PRO A 384 -2.77 -17.06 -18.13
CA PRO A 384 -4.18 -17.32 -18.39
C PRO A 384 -4.71 -18.58 -17.68
N ALA A 385 -3.89 -19.62 -17.53
CA ALA A 385 -4.29 -20.84 -16.81
C ALA A 385 -4.44 -20.57 -15.30
N ALA A 386 -3.55 -19.76 -14.73
CA ALA A 386 -3.68 -19.35 -13.33
C ALA A 386 -4.95 -18.51 -13.11
N GLU A 387 -5.26 -17.59 -14.03
CA GLU A 387 -6.48 -16.79 -13.99
C GLU A 387 -7.72 -17.69 -14.01
N ASP A 388 -7.80 -18.63 -14.96
CA ASP A 388 -8.92 -19.57 -15.09
C ASP A 388 -9.10 -20.42 -13.80
N VAL A 389 -8.00 -20.94 -13.21
CA VAL A 389 -8.05 -21.74 -11.97
C VAL A 389 -8.42 -20.90 -10.74
N LEU A 390 -7.93 -19.66 -10.63
CA LEU A 390 -8.28 -18.75 -9.54
C LEU A 390 -9.75 -18.35 -9.60
N GLU A 391 -10.28 -18.13 -10.81
CA GLU A 391 -11.72 -17.91 -11.03
C GLU A 391 -12.54 -19.12 -10.58
N GLU A 392 -12.13 -20.36 -10.92
CA GLU A 392 -12.83 -21.57 -10.46
C GLU A 392 -12.83 -21.71 -8.92
N LEU A 393 -11.69 -21.42 -8.27
CA LEU A 393 -11.61 -21.41 -6.81
C LEU A 393 -12.48 -20.32 -6.17
N LEU A 394 -12.59 -19.16 -6.81
CA LEU A 394 -13.48 -18.08 -6.38
C LEU A 394 -14.95 -18.48 -6.51
N GLU A 395 -15.35 -19.10 -7.63
CA GLU A 395 -16.70 -19.62 -7.85
C GLU A 395 -17.06 -20.73 -6.84
N ALA A 396 -16.11 -21.60 -6.52
CA ALA A 396 -16.27 -22.60 -5.46
C ALA A 396 -16.36 -22.00 -4.04
N GLY A 397 -16.15 -20.68 -3.88
CA GLY A 397 -16.16 -20.00 -2.59
C GLY A 397 -14.93 -20.30 -1.73
N LEU A 398 -13.87 -20.85 -2.33
CA LEU A 398 -12.61 -21.20 -1.65
C LEU A 398 -11.62 -20.03 -1.60
N LEU A 399 -11.86 -18.98 -2.38
CA LEU A 399 -11.13 -17.71 -2.37
C LEU A 399 -12.09 -16.52 -2.25
N MET A 400 -11.53 -15.36 -1.89
CA MET A 400 -12.21 -14.07 -1.85
C MET A 400 -11.44 -13.06 -2.70
N THR A 401 -12.14 -12.07 -3.27
CA THR A 401 -11.51 -10.94 -3.95
C THR A 401 -11.04 -9.88 -2.94
N TYR A 402 -9.83 -9.36 -3.11
CA TYR A 402 -9.25 -8.27 -2.31
C TYR A 402 -8.77 -7.16 -3.23
N GLY A 403 -9.38 -5.97 -3.17
CA GLY A 403 -9.08 -4.90 -4.12
C GLY A 403 -9.40 -5.25 -5.58
N GLU A 404 -8.76 -4.54 -6.52
CA GLU A 404 -8.84 -4.87 -7.96
C GLU A 404 -7.84 -5.98 -8.31
N ASP A 405 -8.34 -7.08 -8.89
CA ASP A 405 -7.57 -8.19 -9.46
C ASP A 405 -6.63 -8.97 -8.50
N ARG A 406 -6.88 -8.93 -7.17
CA ARG A 406 -6.19 -9.80 -6.19
C ARG A 406 -7.14 -10.72 -5.43
N TYR A 407 -6.55 -11.79 -4.90
CA TYR A 407 -7.25 -12.87 -4.23
C TYR A 407 -6.68 -13.10 -2.82
N ARG A 408 -7.53 -13.53 -1.90
CA ARG A 408 -7.16 -13.87 -0.52
C ARG A 408 -7.92 -15.09 -0.04
N PHE A 409 -7.29 -15.87 0.84
CA PHE A 409 -8.01 -16.87 1.63
C PHE A 409 -8.73 -16.23 2.81
N HIS A 410 -9.90 -16.76 3.15
CA HIS A 410 -10.36 -16.64 4.52
C HIS A 410 -9.45 -17.49 5.43
N ASP A 411 -9.14 -17.03 6.64
CA ASP A 411 -8.21 -17.68 7.58
C ASP A 411 -8.41 -19.20 7.72
N LEU A 412 -9.67 -19.63 7.90
CA LEU A 412 -10.03 -21.05 8.02
C LEU A 412 -9.74 -21.86 6.74
N LEU A 413 -9.95 -21.28 5.56
CA LEU A 413 -9.63 -21.90 4.28
C LEU A 413 -8.12 -21.99 4.07
N ARG A 414 -7.35 -20.98 4.51
CA ARG A 414 -5.88 -21.03 4.49
C ARG A 414 -5.34 -22.16 5.37
N LEU A 415 -5.89 -22.32 6.58
CA LEU A 415 -5.53 -23.42 7.48
C LEU A 415 -5.88 -24.78 6.88
N TYR A 416 -7.07 -24.91 6.29
CA TYR A 416 -7.49 -26.14 5.62
C TYR A 416 -6.60 -26.47 4.42
N ALA A 417 -6.31 -25.49 3.55
CA ALA A 417 -5.40 -25.64 2.41
C ALA A 417 -4.01 -26.09 2.86
N ARG A 418 -3.48 -25.49 3.94
CA ARG A 418 -2.17 -25.85 4.51
C ARG A 418 -2.17 -27.26 5.11
N ALA A 419 -3.26 -27.69 5.73
CA ALA A 419 -3.39 -29.06 6.24
C ALA A 419 -3.42 -30.08 5.09
N ARG A 420 -4.17 -29.81 4.02
CA ARG A 420 -4.19 -30.67 2.82
C ARG A 420 -2.85 -30.69 2.10
N HIS A 421 -2.18 -29.55 2.00
CA HIS A 421 -0.83 -29.44 1.43
C HIS A 421 0.16 -30.37 2.13
N ARG A 422 0.21 -30.36 3.46
CA ARG A 422 1.08 -31.26 4.24
C ARG A 422 0.76 -32.75 4.08
N LEU A 423 -0.49 -33.09 3.76
CA LEU A 423 -0.93 -34.49 3.64
C LEU A 423 -0.75 -35.04 2.22
N GLU A 424 -0.83 -34.20 1.20
CA GLU A 424 -0.89 -34.62 -0.21
C GLU A 424 0.34 -34.25 -1.02
N ASP A 425 1.03 -33.16 -0.68
CA ASP A 425 2.18 -32.68 -1.45
C ASP A 425 3.49 -33.12 -0.79
N GLY A 426 4.46 -33.52 -1.60
CA GLY A 426 5.78 -33.92 -1.12
C GLY A 426 6.61 -32.72 -0.65
N GLU A 427 7.49 -32.93 0.33
CA GLU A 427 8.37 -31.88 0.86
C GLU A 427 9.25 -31.26 -0.24
N GLU A 428 9.77 -32.07 -1.17
CA GLU A 428 10.59 -31.59 -2.29
C GLU A 428 9.82 -30.69 -3.27
N GLU A 429 8.61 -31.08 -3.68
CA GLU A 429 7.78 -30.26 -4.58
C GLU A 429 7.37 -28.94 -3.91
N SER A 430 7.06 -29.02 -2.62
CA SER A 430 6.70 -27.85 -1.80
C SER A 430 7.88 -26.88 -1.68
N ALA A 431 9.08 -27.38 -1.38
CA ALA A 431 10.30 -26.59 -1.33
C ALA A 431 10.63 -25.97 -2.71
N ALA A 432 10.46 -26.72 -3.79
CA ALA A 432 10.67 -26.21 -5.15
C ALA A 432 9.66 -25.12 -5.53
N ALA A 433 8.39 -25.25 -5.13
CA ALA A 433 7.37 -24.24 -5.37
C ALA A 433 7.64 -22.95 -4.58
N SER A 434 7.94 -23.06 -3.28
CA SER A 434 8.31 -21.91 -2.44
C SER A 434 9.58 -21.22 -2.95
N SER A 435 10.62 -21.99 -3.32
CA SER A 435 11.87 -21.47 -3.87
C SER A 435 11.63 -20.71 -5.18
N ARG A 436 10.83 -21.26 -6.10
CA ARG A 436 10.47 -20.58 -7.37
C ARG A 436 9.73 -19.26 -7.12
N LEU A 437 8.77 -19.26 -6.20
CA LEU A 437 8.04 -18.04 -5.83
C LEU A 437 8.96 -16.99 -5.21
N ARG A 438 9.79 -17.41 -4.25
CA ARG A 438 10.75 -16.54 -3.56
C ARG A 438 11.73 -15.91 -4.54
N THR A 439 12.36 -16.71 -5.40
CA THR A 439 13.27 -16.20 -6.44
C THR A 439 12.58 -15.19 -7.35
N TRP A 440 11.38 -15.50 -7.84
CA TRP A 440 10.64 -14.58 -8.70
C TRP A 440 10.28 -13.26 -7.99
N LEU A 441 9.82 -13.30 -6.74
CA LEU A 441 9.50 -12.10 -5.96
C LEU A 441 10.74 -11.22 -5.77
N LEU A 442 11.88 -11.82 -5.41
CA LEU A 442 13.13 -11.10 -5.17
C LEU A 442 13.73 -10.55 -6.47
N ASP A 443 13.72 -11.32 -7.55
CA ASP A 443 14.20 -10.85 -8.86
C ASP A 443 13.32 -9.72 -9.41
N THR A 444 12.00 -9.82 -9.25
CA THR A 444 11.07 -8.75 -9.63
C THR A 444 11.29 -7.50 -8.78
N ALA A 445 11.54 -7.66 -7.48
CA ALA A 445 11.88 -6.57 -6.58
C ALA A 445 13.19 -5.87 -6.98
N ILE A 446 14.22 -6.63 -7.39
CA ILE A 446 15.47 -6.08 -7.91
C ILE A 446 15.23 -5.26 -9.17
N VAL A 447 14.49 -5.81 -10.15
CA VAL A 447 14.17 -5.10 -11.40
C VAL A 447 13.37 -3.82 -11.12
N ALA A 448 12.39 -3.89 -10.21
CA ALA A 448 11.59 -2.73 -9.84
C ALA A 448 12.40 -1.68 -9.06
N GLY A 449 13.30 -2.09 -8.17
CA GLY A 449 14.16 -1.18 -7.40
C GLY A 449 15.17 -0.44 -8.27
N ARG A 450 15.80 -1.15 -9.22
CA ARG A 450 16.80 -0.59 -10.16
C ARG A 450 16.27 0.52 -11.07
N TRP A 451 14.95 0.69 -11.21
CA TRP A 451 14.36 1.87 -11.85
C TRP A 451 14.78 3.20 -11.20
N TYR A 452 15.11 3.16 -9.91
CA TYR A 452 15.48 4.32 -9.11
C TYR A 452 17.00 4.52 -9.06
N GLU A 453 17.76 3.50 -9.43
CA GLU A 453 19.21 3.53 -9.43
C GLU A 453 19.75 4.40 -10.57
N PRO A 454 20.66 5.35 -10.27
CA PRO A 454 21.33 6.13 -11.30
C PRO A 454 22.04 5.23 -12.32
N GLY A 455 21.68 5.37 -13.60
CA GLY A 455 22.32 4.66 -14.71
C GLY A 455 21.67 3.33 -15.13
N TYR A 456 20.74 2.76 -14.35
CA TYR A 456 20.02 1.54 -14.76
C TYR A 456 18.79 1.85 -15.62
N GLY A 457 18.00 2.86 -15.24
CA GLY A 457 16.84 3.31 -16.03
C GLY A 457 15.77 2.23 -16.24
N ALA A 458 15.10 2.27 -17.40
CA ALA A 458 14.05 1.31 -17.74
C ALA A 458 14.65 -0.09 -18.00
N PRO A 459 14.07 -1.17 -17.45
CA PRO A 459 14.54 -2.51 -17.71
C PRO A 459 14.33 -2.85 -19.19
N PRO A 460 15.17 -3.72 -19.77
CA PRO A 460 15.00 -4.15 -21.14
C PRO A 460 13.59 -4.75 -21.35
N PRO A 461 12.97 -4.54 -22.52
CA PRO A 461 11.68 -5.14 -22.84
C PRO A 461 11.78 -6.66 -22.77
N ASP A 462 10.95 -7.27 -21.92
CA ASP A 462 10.91 -8.71 -21.75
C ASP A 462 9.45 -9.20 -21.93
N PRO A 463 9.12 -9.80 -23.08
CA PRO A 463 7.79 -10.35 -23.34
C PRO A 463 7.40 -11.49 -22.39
N SER A 464 8.35 -12.09 -21.68
CA SER A 464 8.11 -13.15 -20.71
C SER A 464 7.81 -12.64 -19.30
N ARG A 465 7.98 -11.33 -19.06
CA ARG A 465 7.69 -10.70 -17.78
C ARG A 465 6.20 -10.79 -17.47
N LEU A 466 5.87 -11.36 -16.31
CA LEU A 466 4.49 -11.57 -15.87
C LEU A 466 3.83 -10.31 -15.28
N VAL A 467 4.62 -9.27 -15.00
CA VAL A 467 4.19 -7.99 -14.43
C VAL A 467 4.69 -6.83 -15.28
N ALA A 468 3.84 -5.82 -15.47
CA ALA A 468 4.23 -4.61 -16.18
C ALA A 468 5.17 -3.78 -15.28
N LEU A 469 6.39 -3.55 -15.75
CA LEU A 469 7.42 -2.73 -15.10
C LEU A 469 8.07 -1.81 -16.14
N ASP A 470 7.27 -1.35 -17.10
CA ASP A 470 7.72 -0.57 -18.26
C ASP A 470 7.85 0.92 -17.91
N GLU A 471 7.27 1.33 -16.78
CA GLU A 471 7.29 2.69 -16.28
C GLU A 471 7.68 2.74 -14.80
N ARG A 472 8.35 3.83 -14.39
CA ARG A 472 8.77 4.07 -13.00
C ARG A 472 7.62 4.02 -11.99
N GLU A 473 6.43 4.51 -12.39
CA GLU A 473 5.23 4.49 -11.54
C GLU A 473 4.69 3.07 -11.35
N GLN A 474 4.77 2.22 -12.38
CA GLN A 474 4.40 0.80 -12.28
C GLN A 474 5.34 0.05 -11.33
N ALA A 475 6.65 0.32 -11.40
CA ALA A 475 7.63 -0.22 -10.46
C ALA A 475 7.36 0.22 -9.02
N LEU A 476 7.08 1.51 -8.80
CA LEU A 476 6.68 2.04 -7.49
C LEU A 476 5.47 1.29 -6.94
N HIS A 477 4.43 1.18 -7.76
CA HIS A 477 3.18 0.56 -7.38
C HIS A 477 3.38 -0.90 -7.02
N TRP A 478 4.14 -1.65 -7.82
CA TRP A 478 4.44 -3.06 -7.57
C TRP A 478 5.19 -3.26 -6.25
N ILE A 479 6.26 -2.49 -5.99
CA ILE A 479 7.05 -2.62 -4.75
C ILE A 479 6.17 -2.38 -3.51
N LYS A 480 5.28 -1.38 -3.56
CA LYS A 480 4.38 -1.04 -2.45
C LYS A 480 3.26 -2.06 -2.27
N VAL A 481 2.65 -2.54 -3.36
CA VAL A 481 1.53 -3.50 -3.29
C VAL A 481 2.00 -4.88 -2.86
N GLU A 482 3.15 -5.34 -3.36
CA GLU A 482 3.68 -6.66 -3.02
C GLU A 482 4.60 -6.64 -1.78
N SER A 483 4.63 -5.54 -1.02
CA SER A 483 5.56 -5.34 0.11
C SER A 483 5.55 -6.47 1.11
N ASP A 484 4.37 -6.97 1.48
CA ASP A 484 4.24 -8.09 2.41
C ASP A 484 4.79 -9.40 1.82
N ASN A 485 4.62 -9.61 0.51
CA ASN A 485 5.03 -10.83 -0.18
C ASN A 485 6.55 -10.87 -0.38
N TRP A 486 7.15 -9.82 -0.94
CA TRP A 486 8.59 -9.80 -1.19
C TRP A 486 9.41 -9.64 0.09
N LEU A 487 8.93 -8.91 1.11
CA LEU A 487 9.63 -8.84 2.41
C LEU A 487 9.66 -10.21 3.11
N ALA A 488 8.56 -10.96 3.05
CA ALA A 488 8.54 -12.30 3.61
C ALA A 488 9.47 -13.26 2.84
N ALA A 489 9.50 -13.17 1.50
CA ALA A 489 10.47 -13.88 0.67
C ALA A 489 11.93 -13.50 1.01
N PHE A 490 12.19 -12.22 1.31
CA PHE A 490 13.49 -11.71 1.72
C PHE A 490 13.91 -12.29 3.08
N ARG A 491 13.00 -12.31 4.06
CA ARG A 491 13.23 -12.92 5.39
C ARG A 491 13.52 -14.41 5.28
N GLU A 492 12.83 -15.13 4.40
CA GLU A 492 13.10 -16.54 4.14
C GLU A 492 14.48 -16.75 3.51
N ALA A 493 14.85 -15.95 2.51
CA ALA A 493 16.19 -15.99 1.90
C ALA A 493 17.30 -15.70 2.92
N ALA A 494 17.11 -14.70 3.79
CA ALA A 494 18.05 -14.37 4.85
C ALA A 494 18.23 -15.51 5.86
N LYS A 495 17.12 -16.14 6.30
CA LYS A 495 17.17 -17.32 7.17
C LYS A 495 17.78 -18.55 6.49
N GLY A 496 17.59 -18.67 5.17
CA GLY A 496 18.13 -19.74 4.35
C GLY A 496 19.61 -19.60 4.01
N GLY A 497 20.26 -18.48 4.37
CA GLY A 497 21.67 -18.24 4.06
C GLY A 497 21.94 -17.83 2.61
N GLU A 498 20.93 -17.34 1.88
CA GLU A 498 21.06 -16.87 0.50
C GLU A 498 21.65 -15.46 0.45
N HIS A 499 22.83 -15.30 1.08
CA HIS A 499 23.44 -14.01 1.37
C HIS A 499 23.60 -13.11 0.14
N ALA A 500 24.04 -13.66 -1.00
CA ALA A 500 24.20 -12.89 -2.25
C ALA A 500 22.88 -12.32 -2.78
N LYS A 501 21.76 -13.05 -2.64
CA LYS A 501 20.45 -12.56 -3.07
C LYS A 501 19.91 -11.50 -2.11
N VAL A 502 20.13 -11.67 -0.81
CA VAL A 502 19.75 -10.71 0.23
C VAL A 502 20.44 -9.36 0.00
N THR A 503 21.75 -9.37 -0.25
CA THR A 503 22.51 -8.14 -0.53
C THR A 503 22.07 -7.48 -1.83
N GLU A 504 21.87 -8.26 -2.90
CA GLU A 504 21.40 -7.73 -4.19
C GLU A 504 20.03 -7.03 -4.09
N VAL A 505 19.07 -7.62 -3.36
CA VAL A 505 17.75 -7.02 -3.15
C VAL A 505 17.87 -5.72 -2.34
N ALA A 506 18.66 -5.72 -1.26
CA ALA A 506 18.83 -4.55 -0.42
C ALA A 506 19.51 -3.39 -1.18
N GLU A 507 20.51 -3.69 -2.02
CA GLU A 507 21.18 -2.71 -2.86
C GLU A 507 20.24 -2.10 -3.91
N ALA A 508 19.48 -2.95 -4.61
CA ALA A 508 18.49 -2.50 -5.59
C ALA A 508 17.39 -1.61 -4.97
N MET A 509 17.09 -1.80 -3.68
CA MET A 509 16.08 -1.01 -2.96
C MET A 509 16.61 0.32 -2.41
N HIS A 510 17.92 0.55 -2.37
CA HIS A 510 18.49 1.76 -1.75
C HIS A 510 17.95 3.05 -2.35
N TRP A 511 17.99 3.20 -3.67
CA TRP A 511 17.49 4.42 -4.30
C TRP A 511 15.97 4.54 -4.26
N PHE A 512 15.27 3.41 -4.15
CA PHE A 512 13.83 3.41 -3.98
C PHE A 512 13.42 3.84 -2.56
N SER A 513 14.20 3.48 -1.52
CA SER A 513 13.81 3.70 -0.12
C SER A 513 13.61 5.18 0.23
N ASP A 514 14.32 6.11 -0.43
CA ASP A 514 14.08 7.56 -0.34
C ASP A 514 12.67 8.00 -0.78
N ASN A 515 11.94 7.17 -1.55
CA ASN A 515 10.57 7.43 -2.02
C ASN A 515 9.51 6.81 -1.09
N TRP A 516 9.93 6.06 -0.09
CA TRP A 516 9.05 5.42 0.90
C TRP A 516 9.75 5.30 2.26
N VAL A 517 10.30 6.41 2.74
CA VAL A 517 11.09 6.53 3.99
C VAL A 517 10.28 6.07 5.20
N SER A 518 8.97 6.32 5.20
CA SER A 518 8.14 5.99 6.35
C SER A 518 7.96 4.49 6.59
N TRP A 519 8.28 3.63 5.61
CA TRP A 519 8.14 2.19 5.76
C TRP A 519 9.10 1.63 6.81
N SER A 520 8.55 0.94 7.81
CA SER A 520 9.28 0.53 9.02
C SER A 520 10.27 -0.62 8.85
N HIS A 521 10.36 -1.22 7.66
CA HIS A 521 11.17 -2.42 7.44
C HIS A 521 12.56 -2.15 6.83
N TRP A 522 12.92 -0.88 6.58
CA TRP A 522 14.23 -0.56 6.01
C TRP A 522 15.39 -0.94 6.92
N VAL A 523 15.27 -0.74 8.24
CA VAL A 523 16.30 -1.13 9.22
C VAL A 523 16.52 -2.65 9.16
N GLU A 524 15.44 -3.44 9.18
CA GLU A 524 15.51 -4.90 9.08
C GLU A 524 16.21 -5.34 7.79
N ILE A 525 15.88 -4.74 6.64
CA ILE A 525 16.48 -5.09 5.35
C ILE A 525 17.98 -4.84 5.34
N TYR A 526 18.43 -3.64 5.75
CA TYR A 526 19.84 -3.29 5.70
C TYR A 526 20.65 -3.97 6.79
N GLU A 527 20.06 -4.29 7.95
CA GLU A 527 20.71 -5.10 8.97
C GLU A 527 20.96 -6.53 8.48
N CYS A 528 19.93 -7.19 7.90
CA CYS A 528 20.09 -8.51 7.30
C CYS A 528 21.14 -8.50 6.16
N ALA A 529 21.16 -7.44 5.34
CA ALA A 529 22.12 -7.32 4.25
C ALA A 529 23.56 -7.06 4.74
N ALA A 530 23.76 -6.28 5.80
CA ALA A 530 25.07 -6.10 6.42
C ALA A 530 25.59 -7.43 7.02
N GLN A 531 24.73 -8.18 7.71
CA GLN A 531 25.06 -9.52 8.21
C GLN A 531 25.38 -10.51 7.07
N ALA A 532 24.66 -10.41 5.95
CA ALA A 532 24.91 -11.21 4.77
C ALA A 532 26.26 -10.87 4.10
N GLY A 533 26.62 -9.58 4.00
CA GLY A 533 27.94 -9.14 3.53
C GLY A 533 29.07 -9.68 4.41
N ALA A 534 28.90 -9.62 5.73
CA ALA A 534 29.84 -10.20 6.69
C ALA A 534 30.00 -11.73 6.50
N ALA A 535 28.88 -12.45 6.31
CA ALA A 535 28.89 -13.90 6.08
C ALA A 535 29.55 -14.30 4.75
N LEU A 536 29.49 -13.44 3.72
CA LEU A 536 30.20 -13.61 2.46
C LEU A 536 31.71 -13.29 2.57
N GLY A 537 32.14 -12.65 3.67
CA GLY A 537 33.51 -12.17 3.83
C GLY A 537 33.84 -10.96 2.95
N ASP A 538 32.82 -10.23 2.48
CA ASP A 538 32.99 -9.03 1.65
C ASP A 538 32.83 -7.77 2.52
N ALA A 539 33.98 -7.23 2.95
CA ALA A 539 34.03 -6.05 3.81
C ALA A 539 33.50 -4.77 3.12
N VAL A 540 33.60 -4.68 1.80
CA VAL A 540 33.07 -3.52 1.05
C VAL A 540 31.55 -3.61 1.03
N LEU A 541 31.00 -4.79 0.76
CA LEU A 541 29.56 -5.02 0.76
C LEU A 541 28.94 -4.83 2.16
N GLU A 542 29.62 -5.30 3.21
CA GLU A 542 29.20 -5.01 4.59
C GLU A 542 29.21 -3.49 4.84
N ALA A 543 30.30 -2.78 4.48
CA ALA A 543 30.38 -1.33 4.64
C ALA A 543 29.25 -0.59 3.91
N THR A 544 28.93 -1.00 2.67
CA THR A 544 27.81 -0.45 1.89
C THR A 544 26.47 -0.59 2.63
N HIS A 545 26.15 -1.78 3.11
CA HIS A 545 24.88 -1.98 3.82
C HIS A 545 24.86 -1.35 5.21
N ARG A 546 26.00 -1.21 5.90
CA ARG A 546 26.11 -0.44 7.15
C ARG A 546 25.88 1.06 6.92
N ASN A 547 26.34 1.60 5.80
CA ASN A 547 26.02 2.96 5.36
C ASN A 547 24.51 3.13 5.12
N TYR A 548 23.85 2.18 4.45
CA TYR A 548 22.40 2.22 4.26
C TYR A 548 21.62 2.03 5.57
N LEU A 549 22.14 1.22 6.50
CA LEU A 549 21.58 1.07 7.83
C LEU A 549 21.66 2.37 8.63
N ALA A 550 22.76 3.12 8.52
CA ALA A 550 22.87 4.45 9.13
C ALA A 550 21.81 5.41 8.59
N TRP A 551 21.53 5.38 7.28
CA TRP A 551 20.42 6.12 6.69
C TRP A 551 19.07 5.68 7.27
N ALA A 552 18.82 4.37 7.40
CA ALA A 552 17.54 3.87 7.89
C ALA A 552 17.28 4.26 9.36
N TYR A 553 18.30 4.14 10.22
CA TYR A 553 18.21 4.63 11.60
C TYR A 553 17.97 6.14 11.66
N TRP A 554 18.65 6.91 10.81
CA TRP A 554 18.53 8.37 10.81
C TRP A 554 17.20 8.89 10.25
N SER A 555 16.80 8.38 9.08
CA SER A 555 15.70 8.92 8.28
C SER A 555 14.36 8.26 8.61
N CYS A 556 14.35 6.97 8.92
CA CYS A 556 13.11 6.20 9.11
C CYS A 556 12.70 6.12 10.59
N GLU A 557 13.65 5.87 11.49
CA GLU A 557 13.40 5.63 12.93
C GLU A 557 13.86 6.75 13.88
N HIS A 558 14.65 7.72 13.41
CA HIS A 558 15.25 8.81 14.22
C HIS A 558 16.14 8.34 15.39
N ARG A 559 16.79 7.19 15.22
CA ARG A 559 17.70 6.57 16.19
C ARG A 559 19.14 7.02 15.94
N LEU A 560 19.48 8.21 16.46
CA LEU A 560 20.72 8.91 16.12
C LEU A 560 21.98 8.17 16.59
N ASP A 561 21.94 7.57 17.78
CA ASP A 561 23.11 6.86 18.35
C ASP A 561 23.44 5.62 17.51
N GLU A 562 22.44 4.80 17.19
CA GLU A 562 22.61 3.62 16.35
C GLU A 562 23.00 3.98 14.91
N ALA A 563 22.54 5.13 14.40
CA ALA A 563 23.00 5.64 13.10
C ALA A 563 24.48 6.01 13.11
N ILE A 564 24.98 6.64 14.18
CA ILE A 564 26.40 6.98 14.35
C ILE A 564 27.24 5.71 14.46
N GLU A 565 26.79 4.72 15.24
CA GLU A 565 27.48 3.43 15.36
C GLU A 565 27.57 2.71 14.01
N ALA A 566 26.47 2.64 13.26
CA ALA A 566 26.44 2.02 11.94
C ALA A 566 27.37 2.72 10.94
N ALA A 567 27.34 4.05 10.87
CA ALA A 567 28.21 4.82 9.98
C ALA A 567 29.69 4.74 10.37
N THR A 568 30.00 4.67 11.68
CA THR A 568 31.37 4.50 12.17
C THR A 568 31.92 3.11 11.81
N CYS A 569 31.10 2.07 12.00
CA CYS A 569 31.45 0.71 11.60
C CYS A 569 31.68 0.61 10.08
N ALA A 570 30.80 1.23 9.28
CA ALA A 570 30.98 1.31 7.82
C ALA A 570 32.31 1.98 7.44
N LEU A 571 32.66 3.08 8.11
CA LEU A 571 33.91 3.81 7.85
C LEU A 571 35.15 2.95 8.14
N ASP A 572 35.15 2.22 9.26
CA ASP A 572 36.28 1.37 9.66
C ASP A 572 36.44 0.17 8.71
N LEU A 573 35.33 -0.46 8.32
CA LEU A 573 35.34 -1.53 7.32
C LEU A 573 35.84 -1.04 5.95
N ALA A 574 35.32 0.10 5.49
CA ALA A 574 35.73 0.69 4.21
C ALA A 574 37.21 1.11 4.20
N ARG A 575 37.73 1.61 5.33
CA ARG A 575 39.16 1.91 5.50
C ARG A 575 40.02 0.65 5.45
N ALA A 576 39.60 -0.40 6.15
CA ALA A 576 40.32 -1.67 6.15
C ALA A 576 40.35 -2.31 4.74
N ALA A 577 39.25 -2.18 3.99
CA ALA A 577 39.14 -2.66 2.60
C ALA A 577 39.81 -1.73 1.57
N GLY A 578 40.16 -0.50 1.94
CA GLY A 578 40.70 0.51 1.03
C GLY A 578 39.66 1.10 0.07
N ASP A 579 38.37 0.90 0.30
CA ASP A 579 37.31 1.41 -0.55
C ASP A 579 37.02 2.88 -0.25
N VAL A 580 37.36 3.75 -1.20
CA VAL A 580 37.26 5.21 -1.03
C VAL A 580 35.82 5.73 -1.15
N VAL A 581 34.95 5.03 -1.89
CA VAL A 581 33.56 5.44 -2.11
C VAL A 581 32.75 5.24 -0.83
N GLN A 582 32.87 4.08 -0.19
CA GLN A 582 32.17 3.79 1.06
C GLN A 582 32.71 4.60 2.24
N GLN A 583 34.00 4.96 2.24
CA GLN A 583 34.52 5.96 3.17
C GLN A 583 33.86 7.34 2.98
N ALA A 584 33.64 7.75 1.73
CA ALA A 584 32.98 9.03 1.42
C ALA A 584 31.52 9.04 1.87
N TRP A 585 30.78 7.95 1.64
CA TRP A 585 29.42 7.78 2.14
C TRP A 585 29.35 7.80 3.66
N ALA A 586 30.22 7.06 4.35
CA ALA A 586 30.25 7.03 5.81
C ALA A 586 30.51 8.43 6.40
N HIS A 587 31.45 9.19 5.81
CA HIS A 587 31.67 10.59 6.19
C HIS A 587 30.43 11.48 5.91
N SER A 588 29.70 11.24 4.83
CA SER A 588 28.46 11.98 4.53
C SER A 588 27.37 11.73 5.57
N TYR A 589 27.19 10.47 5.99
CA TYR A 589 26.24 10.11 7.05
C TYR A 589 26.63 10.69 8.40
N LEU A 590 27.89 10.54 8.82
CA LEU A 590 28.40 11.13 10.06
C LEU A 590 28.24 12.66 10.07
N GLY A 591 28.52 13.33 8.95
CA GLY A 591 28.32 14.77 8.82
C GLY A 591 26.84 15.18 8.96
N GLY A 592 25.92 14.45 8.31
CA GLY A 592 24.48 14.69 8.42
C GLY A 592 23.95 14.51 9.85
N LEU A 593 24.44 13.47 10.55
CA LEU A 593 24.09 13.14 11.93
C LEU A 593 24.62 14.19 12.92
N GLN A 594 25.86 14.65 12.77
CA GLN A 594 26.43 15.70 13.64
C GLN A 594 25.71 17.04 13.50
N ASN A 595 25.30 17.41 12.29
CA ASN A 595 24.50 18.61 12.06
C ASN A 595 23.09 18.54 12.71
N ARG A 596 22.54 17.34 12.96
CA ARG A 596 21.25 17.19 13.68
C ARG A 596 21.37 17.45 15.18
N VAL A 597 22.54 17.24 15.78
CA VAL A 597 22.81 17.52 17.20
C VAL A 597 23.47 18.89 17.40
N ASP A 598 23.35 19.78 16.39
CA ASP A 598 23.94 21.12 16.32
C ASP A 598 25.48 21.19 16.51
N ASP A 599 26.18 20.08 16.24
CA ASP A 599 27.66 20.05 16.20
C ASP A 599 28.16 20.37 14.78
N VAL A 600 28.02 21.64 14.40
CA VAL A 600 28.10 22.08 13.00
C VAL A 600 29.52 22.06 12.42
N SER A 601 30.54 22.32 13.23
CA SER A 601 31.94 22.37 12.76
C SER A 601 32.48 20.99 12.36
N PRO A 602 32.35 19.93 13.19
CA PRO A 602 32.67 18.57 12.80
C PRO A 602 31.85 18.07 11.62
N ALA A 603 30.58 18.47 11.53
CA ALA A 603 29.73 18.14 10.38
C ALA A 603 30.32 18.69 9.08
N ALA A 604 30.72 19.96 9.06
CA ALA A 604 31.37 20.58 7.90
C ALA A 604 32.68 19.86 7.50
N ASP A 605 33.49 19.45 8.47
CA ASP A 605 34.74 18.74 8.21
C ASP A 605 34.51 17.33 7.64
N ASN A 606 33.47 16.64 8.11
CA ASN A 606 33.05 15.36 7.55
C ASN A 606 32.60 15.49 6.09
N TYR A 607 31.76 16.48 5.75
CA TYR A 607 31.38 16.72 4.36
C TYR A 607 32.58 17.11 3.48
N ARG A 608 33.53 17.90 3.99
CA ARG A 608 34.79 18.19 3.26
C ARG A 608 35.62 16.94 2.99
N ARG A 609 35.62 15.96 3.90
CA ARG A 609 36.28 14.66 3.68
C ARG A 609 35.54 13.84 2.63
N ALA A 610 34.22 13.75 2.74
CA ALA A 610 33.38 13.06 1.77
C ALA A 610 33.59 13.59 0.35
N MET A 611 33.50 14.91 0.16
CA MET A 611 33.72 15.57 -1.14
C MET A 611 35.09 15.22 -1.75
N ARG A 612 36.17 15.26 -0.95
CA ARG A 612 37.51 14.89 -1.44
C ARG A 612 37.60 13.41 -1.85
N LEU A 613 36.98 12.52 -1.08
CA LEU A 613 37.00 11.08 -1.35
C LEU A 613 36.16 10.72 -2.59
N PHE A 614 34.97 11.32 -2.76
CA PHE A 614 34.18 11.15 -3.98
C PHE A 614 34.92 11.68 -5.23
N ALA A 615 35.56 12.85 -5.11
CA ALA A 615 36.39 13.38 -6.19
C ALA A 615 37.58 12.47 -6.53
N GLN A 616 38.23 11.88 -5.53
CA GLN A 616 39.30 10.89 -5.72
C GLN A 616 38.80 9.61 -6.42
N ALA A 617 37.58 9.19 -6.11
CA ALA A 617 36.95 8.01 -6.69
C ALA A 617 36.38 8.24 -8.10
N ASP A 618 36.41 9.48 -8.61
CA ASP A 618 35.65 9.91 -9.79
C ASP A 618 34.16 9.49 -9.70
N GLU A 619 33.56 9.63 -8.51
CA GLU A 619 32.13 9.38 -8.28
C GLU A 619 31.39 10.72 -8.21
N ILE A 620 30.81 11.14 -9.34
CA ILE A 620 30.25 12.48 -9.50
C ILE A 620 28.92 12.68 -8.77
N ASN A 621 28.11 11.63 -8.62
CA ASN A 621 26.77 11.74 -8.04
C ASN A 621 26.84 11.96 -6.53
N GLY A 622 27.65 11.16 -5.84
CA GLY A 622 28.01 11.30 -4.43
C GLY A 622 28.74 12.61 -4.16
N TYR A 623 29.65 13.04 -5.04
CA TYR A 623 30.30 14.35 -4.92
C TYR A 623 29.27 15.49 -4.90
N LEU A 624 28.36 15.54 -5.88
CA LEU A 624 27.33 16.58 -5.96
C LEU A 624 26.33 16.52 -4.80
N GLN A 625 25.96 15.32 -4.36
CA GLN A 625 25.08 15.15 -3.20
C GLN A 625 25.75 15.67 -1.92
N ALA A 626 27.03 15.34 -1.69
CA ALA A 626 27.80 15.85 -0.56
C ALA A 626 27.91 17.37 -0.60
N CYS A 627 28.19 17.96 -1.78
CA CYS A 627 28.29 19.40 -1.95
C CYS A 627 26.98 20.13 -1.60
N ASN A 628 25.84 19.64 -2.09
CA ASN A 628 24.53 20.24 -1.85
C ASN A 628 24.21 20.39 -0.36
N VAL A 629 24.56 19.37 0.44
CA VAL A 629 24.36 19.42 1.89
C VAL A 629 25.45 20.26 2.58
N ALA A 630 26.68 20.21 2.08
CA ALA A 630 27.81 20.97 2.60
C ALA A 630 27.59 22.49 2.56
N ILE A 631 26.98 23.04 1.49
CA ILE A 631 26.76 24.50 1.36
C ILE A 631 26.01 25.04 2.58
N GLY A 632 24.89 24.42 2.96
CA GLY A 632 24.09 24.86 4.11
C GLY A 632 24.79 24.66 5.45
N ILE A 633 25.57 23.57 5.62
CA ILE A 633 26.28 23.27 6.86
C ILE A 633 27.48 24.20 7.06
N LEU A 634 28.22 24.49 5.98
CA LEU A 634 29.33 25.43 6.00
C LEU A 634 28.86 26.84 6.39
N ASP A 635 27.71 27.27 5.90
CA ASP A 635 27.11 28.55 6.30
C ASP A 635 26.81 28.60 7.80
N LYS A 636 26.11 27.58 8.31
CA LYS A 636 25.81 27.44 9.75
C LYS A 636 27.08 27.38 10.61
N ALA A 637 28.17 26.84 10.08
CA ALA A 637 29.48 26.81 10.76
C ALA A 637 30.21 28.16 10.73
N GLY A 638 29.63 29.21 10.14
CA GLY A 638 30.27 30.52 9.94
C GLY A 638 31.31 30.53 8.81
N ARG A 639 31.34 29.49 7.96
CA ARG A 639 32.30 29.30 6.87
C ARG A 639 31.70 29.68 5.51
N GLY A 640 30.96 30.78 5.46
CA GLY A 640 30.20 31.20 4.26
C GLY A 640 31.05 31.39 2.99
N HIS A 641 32.30 31.82 3.12
CA HIS A 641 33.22 31.90 1.96
C HIS A 641 33.47 30.53 1.33
N GLU A 642 33.61 29.49 2.15
CA GLU A 642 33.78 28.13 1.66
C GLU A 642 32.49 27.61 1.03
N ALA A 643 31.33 27.93 1.63
CA ALA A 643 30.03 27.57 1.06
C ALA A 643 29.84 28.13 -0.36
N ILE A 644 30.25 29.38 -0.61
CA ILE A 644 30.22 30.00 -1.95
C ILE A 644 31.20 29.31 -2.91
N THR A 645 32.39 28.91 -2.45
CA THR A 645 33.34 28.16 -3.27
C THR A 645 32.75 26.80 -3.68
N VAL A 646 32.18 26.06 -2.73
CA VAL A 646 31.52 24.78 -3.01
C VAL A 646 30.35 24.94 -3.98
N TYR A 647 29.54 26.00 -3.83
CA TYR A 647 28.48 26.32 -4.78
C TYR A 647 29.02 26.52 -6.20
N ARG A 648 30.13 27.26 -6.37
CA ARG A 648 30.76 27.44 -7.69
C ARG A 648 31.28 26.13 -8.26
N GLU A 649 31.94 25.30 -7.44
CA GLU A 649 32.40 23.97 -7.85
C GLU A 649 31.24 23.08 -8.33
N VAL A 650 30.09 23.13 -7.67
CA VAL A 650 28.87 22.44 -8.11
C VAL A 650 28.43 22.96 -9.48
N MET A 651 28.29 24.28 -9.65
CA MET A 651 27.83 24.85 -10.91
C MET A 651 28.81 24.56 -12.07
N ASP A 652 30.11 24.59 -11.80
CA ASP A 652 31.15 24.23 -12.77
C ASP A 652 31.08 22.74 -13.15
N ALA A 653 30.89 21.85 -12.17
CA ALA A 653 30.72 20.41 -12.41
C ALA A 653 29.44 20.10 -13.21
N LEU A 654 28.37 20.85 -12.99
CA LEU A 654 27.12 20.78 -13.76
C LEU A 654 27.25 21.44 -15.15
N ALA A 655 28.20 22.34 -15.37
CA ALA A 655 28.46 22.94 -16.68
C ALA A 655 29.45 22.11 -17.53
N ASP A 656 30.29 21.29 -16.89
CA ASP A 656 31.32 20.50 -17.57
C ASP A 656 30.71 19.49 -18.56
N PRO A 657 31.06 19.57 -19.87
CA PRO A 657 30.59 18.63 -20.87
C PRO A 657 30.91 17.16 -20.56
N ARG A 658 32.00 16.89 -19.84
CA ARG A 658 32.40 15.52 -19.45
C ARG A 658 31.39 14.85 -18.53
N ASN A 659 30.60 15.64 -17.81
CA ASN A 659 29.58 15.14 -16.90
C ASN A 659 28.19 15.07 -17.54
N ARG A 660 28.05 15.41 -18.83
CA ARG A 660 26.74 15.46 -19.51
C ARG A 660 25.98 14.13 -19.43
N ASP A 661 26.66 13.04 -19.76
CA ASP A 661 26.08 11.69 -19.80
C ASP A 661 26.14 10.99 -18.43
N ARG A 662 26.94 11.53 -17.50
CA ARG A 662 27.12 10.97 -16.15
C ARG A 662 26.06 11.44 -15.16
N ILE A 663 25.46 12.61 -15.40
CA ILE A 663 24.44 13.20 -14.55
C ILE A 663 23.15 13.34 -15.34
N PRO A 664 22.11 12.55 -15.00
CA PRO A 664 20.79 12.65 -15.64
C PRO A 664 20.24 14.08 -15.62
N PRO A 665 19.55 14.56 -16.67
CA PRO A 665 19.06 15.94 -16.75
C PRO A 665 18.20 16.36 -15.55
N ASN A 666 17.31 15.47 -15.08
CA ASN A 666 16.47 15.72 -13.91
C ASN A 666 17.30 15.88 -12.62
N VAL A 667 18.38 15.11 -12.45
CA VAL A 667 19.29 15.22 -11.31
C VAL A 667 20.11 16.50 -11.41
N ARG A 668 20.54 16.90 -12.62
CA ARG A 668 21.25 18.15 -12.87
C ARG A 668 20.42 19.37 -12.48
N ASP A 669 19.19 19.47 -12.99
CA ASP A 669 18.30 20.60 -12.71
C ASP A 669 17.94 20.67 -11.22
N PHE A 670 17.70 19.50 -10.60
CA PHE A 670 17.40 19.43 -9.18
C PHE A 670 18.62 19.84 -8.32
N THR A 671 19.82 19.38 -8.67
CA THR A 671 21.06 19.72 -7.97
C THR A 671 21.32 21.23 -8.04
N ALA A 672 21.18 21.84 -9.23
CA ALA A 672 21.31 23.28 -9.41
C ALA A 672 20.29 24.06 -8.57
N LEU A 673 19.02 23.63 -8.57
CA LEU A 673 17.95 24.26 -7.78
C LEU A 673 18.28 24.26 -6.28
N ILE A 674 18.72 23.12 -5.75
CA ILE A 674 19.04 22.96 -4.32
C ILE A 674 20.30 23.75 -3.93
N ALA A 675 21.36 23.70 -4.74
CA ALA A 675 22.58 24.47 -4.50
C ALA A 675 22.31 25.98 -4.49
N THR A 676 21.51 26.46 -5.45
CA THR A 676 21.08 27.86 -5.57
C THR A 676 20.24 28.29 -4.36
N TYR A 677 19.31 27.42 -3.93
CA TYR A 677 18.52 27.66 -2.73
C TYR A 677 19.40 27.80 -1.48
N TYR A 678 20.38 26.91 -1.28
CA TYR A 678 21.23 27.00 -0.09
C TYR A 678 22.21 28.17 -0.11
N VAL A 679 22.84 28.48 -1.25
CA VAL A 679 23.76 29.62 -1.34
C VAL A 679 23.05 30.96 -1.14
N SER A 680 21.75 31.04 -1.46
CA SER A 680 20.96 32.25 -1.21
C SER A 680 20.96 32.66 0.27
N PHE A 681 20.97 31.69 1.19
CA PHE A 681 21.04 31.98 2.63
C PHE A 681 22.42 32.52 3.04
N VAL A 682 23.49 32.05 2.39
CA VAL A 682 24.84 32.55 2.62
C VAL A 682 24.92 34.04 2.22
N HIS A 683 24.40 34.39 1.05
CA HIS A 683 24.35 35.78 0.58
C HIS A 683 23.44 36.65 1.48
N LEU A 684 22.30 36.09 1.93
CA LEU A 684 21.39 36.76 2.86
C LEU A 684 22.06 37.08 4.20
N ASN A 685 22.78 36.11 4.78
CA ASN A 685 23.50 36.25 6.04
C ASN A 685 24.66 37.27 5.94
N GLN A 686 25.23 37.44 4.75
CA GLN A 686 26.24 38.45 4.45
C GLN A 686 25.65 39.81 4.05
N ALA A 687 24.31 39.95 4.01
CA ALA A 687 23.59 41.14 3.52
C ALA A 687 24.00 41.57 2.10
N ASN A 688 24.35 40.60 1.24
CA ASN A 688 24.71 40.82 -0.16
C ASN A 688 23.45 40.70 -1.04
N TRP A 689 22.60 41.73 -0.98
CA TRP A 689 21.29 41.74 -1.63
C TRP A 689 21.31 41.52 -3.15
N PRO A 690 22.24 42.11 -3.93
CA PRO A 690 22.33 41.85 -5.37
C PRO A 690 22.47 40.34 -5.67
N ASP A 691 23.42 39.67 -5.00
CA ASP A 691 23.64 38.24 -5.21
C ASP A 691 22.43 37.40 -4.78
N VAL A 692 21.71 37.78 -3.71
CA VAL A 692 20.46 37.10 -3.31
C VAL A 692 19.41 37.16 -4.43
N VAL A 693 19.24 38.33 -5.05
CA VAL A 693 18.28 38.50 -6.15
C VAL A 693 18.72 37.69 -7.37
N ASP A 694 20.00 37.75 -7.73
CA ASP A 694 20.55 37.05 -8.89
C ASP A 694 20.41 35.52 -8.79
N VAL A 695 20.56 34.95 -7.59
CA VAL A 695 20.38 33.50 -7.37
C VAL A 695 18.90 33.10 -7.20
N LEU A 696 18.07 33.90 -6.52
CA LEU A 696 16.68 33.50 -6.23
C LEU A 696 15.72 33.75 -7.40
N ARG A 697 15.93 34.79 -8.19
CA ARG A 697 15.02 35.16 -9.30
C ARG A 697 14.87 34.04 -10.34
N PRO A 698 15.92 33.32 -10.78
CA PRO A 698 15.79 32.21 -11.72
C PRO A 698 15.04 30.98 -11.20
N ILE A 699 15.04 30.77 -9.87
CA ILE A 699 14.39 29.61 -9.24
C ILE A 699 12.97 29.91 -8.73
N ARG A 700 12.49 31.13 -8.94
CA ARG A 700 11.13 31.55 -8.60
C ARG A 700 10.09 30.60 -9.22
N GLY A 701 9.12 30.15 -8.43
CA GLY A 701 8.04 29.26 -8.88
C GLY A 701 8.43 27.79 -9.10
N GLN A 702 9.72 27.46 -9.06
CA GLN A 702 10.19 26.08 -9.32
C GLN A 702 9.84 25.12 -8.18
N PHE A 703 9.83 25.59 -6.93
CA PHE A 703 9.39 24.80 -5.78
C PHE A 703 7.86 24.65 -5.74
N ASP A 704 7.11 25.68 -6.14
CA ASP A 704 5.66 25.68 -6.25
C ASP A 704 5.16 24.63 -7.25
N ALA A 705 5.80 24.58 -8.43
CA ALA A 705 5.52 23.58 -9.45
C ALA A 705 5.74 22.14 -8.98
N ARG A 706 6.52 21.95 -7.91
CA ARG A 706 6.80 20.65 -7.26
C ARG A 706 5.96 20.41 -6.00
N GLY A 707 5.09 21.34 -5.61
CA GLY A 707 4.28 21.28 -4.39
C GLY A 707 5.06 21.51 -3.10
N TRP A 708 6.29 22.02 -3.16
CA TRP A 708 7.16 22.23 -2.01
C TRP A 708 6.93 23.62 -1.39
N HIS A 709 5.72 23.81 -0.88
CA HIS A 709 5.22 25.12 -0.45
C HIS A 709 6.07 25.79 0.62
N GLN A 710 6.72 25.03 1.52
CA GLN A 710 7.59 25.63 2.55
C GLN A 710 8.84 26.28 1.95
N GLN A 711 9.51 25.60 1.01
CA GLN A 711 10.67 26.10 0.31
C GLN A 711 10.28 27.27 -0.60
N ALA A 712 9.15 27.15 -1.30
CA ALA A 712 8.59 28.23 -2.10
C ALA A 712 8.35 29.50 -1.27
N GLY A 713 7.67 29.37 -0.11
CA GLY A 713 7.43 30.48 0.80
C GLY A 713 8.73 31.16 1.27
N LYS A 714 9.79 30.39 1.53
CA LYS A 714 11.11 30.94 1.89
C LYS A 714 11.79 31.65 0.72
N VAL A 715 11.72 31.10 -0.50
CA VAL A 715 12.27 31.74 -1.71
C VAL A 715 11.59 33.09 -1.95
N HIS A 716 10.26 33.12 -1.97
CA HIS A 716 9.49 34.35 -2.15
C HIS A 716 9.75 35.37 -1.05
N LEU A 717 9.78 34.94 0.22
CA LEU A 717 10.07 35.83 1.35
C LEU A 717 11.47 36.45 1.27
N ASN A 718 12.49 35.63 1.02
CA ASN A 718 13.88 36.11 0.97
C ASN A 718 14.12 37.01 -0.25
N LEU A 719 13.52 36.68 -1.40
CA LEU A 719 13.57 37.51 -2.59
C LEU A 719 12.89 38.86 -2.34
N ALA A 720 11.71 38.87 -1.70
CA ALA A 720 11.01 40.10 -1.33
C ALA A 720 11.87 41.01 -0.44
N HIS A 721 12.54 40.44 0.55
CA HIS A 721 13.43 41.18 1.45
C HIS A 721 14.62 41.78 0.70
N ALA A 722 15.28 41.01 -0.16
CA ALA A 722 16.41 41.49 -0.93
C ALA A 722 16.02 42.62 -1.90
N LEU A 723 14.90 42.47 -2.60
CA LEU A 723 14.36 43.50 -3.50
C LEU A 723 14.01 44.79 -2.74
N ALA A 724 13.39 44.68 -1.56
CA ALA A 724 13.09 45.83 -0.72
C ALA A 724 14.36 46.57 -0.27
N HIS A 725 15.44 45.85 0.05
CA HIS A 725 16.73 46.46 0.39
C HIS A 725 17.44 47.12 -0.80
N LEU A 726 17.14 46.69 -2.03
CA LEU A 726 17.62 47.31 -3.27
C LEU A 726 16.73 48.48 -3.75
N GLY A 727 15.59 48.72 -3.10
CA GLY A 727 14.62 49.76 -3.48
C GLY A 727 13.70 49.36 -4.65
N GLU A 728 13.61 48.07 -4.97
CA GLU A 728 12.70 47.50 -5.98
C GLU A 728 11.31 47.21 -5.36
N ASP A 729 10.71 48.21 -4.72
CA ASP A 729 9.54 48.06 -3.83
C ASP A 729 8.31 47.43 -4.51
N ALA A 730 8.10 47.72 -5.80
CA ALA A 730 6.99 47.16 -6.56
C ALA A 730 7.12 45.65 -6.78
N GLU A 731 8.32 45.16 -7.09
CA GLU A 731 8.57 43.72 -7.23
C GLU A 731 8.57 43.06 -5.84
N ALA A 732 9.17 43.70 -4.84
CA ALA A 732 9.15 43.22 -3.45
C ALA A 732 7.72 43.00 -2.93
N ALA A 733 6.80 43.94 -3.21
CA ALA A 733 5.40 43.83 -2.81
C ALA A 733 4.70 42.62 -3.46
N ILE A 734 4.97 42.32 -4.73
CA ILE A 734 4.40 41.15 -5.43
C ILE A 734 4.86 39.85 -4.75
N GLU A 735 6.15 39.76 -4.43
CA GLU A 735 6.72 38.57 -3.79
C GLU A 735 6.14 38.37 -2.38
N TYR A 736 5.98 39.43 -1.58
CA TYR A 736 5.32 39.35 -0.29
C TYR A 736 3.85 38.89 -0.39
N HIS A 737 3.08 39.42 -1.35
CA HIS A 737 1.70 38.97 -1.57
C HIS A 737 1.65 37.50 -1.97
N THR A 738 2.62 37.03 -2.77
CA THR A 738 2.73 35.62 -3.15
C THR A 738 2.90 34.72 -1.91
N VAL A 739 3.72 35.11 -0.93
CA VAL A 739 3.82 34.38 0.36
C VAL A 739 2.45 34.30 1.06
N LEU A 740 1.65 35.36 1.04
CA LEU A 740 0.31 35.35 1.65
C LEU A 740 -0.67 34.42 0.93
N THR A 741 -0.53 34.23 -0.39
CA THR A 741 -1.37 33.25 -1.11
C THR A 741 -1.13 31.80 -0.69
N LEU A 742 0.02 31.53 -0.05
CA LEU A 742 0.39 30.22 0.49
C LEU A 742 -0.05 30.02 1.96
N GLU A 743 -0.82 30.96 2.54
CA GLU A 743 -1.33 30.87 3.91
C GLU A 743 -2.11 29.55 4.13
N GLY A 744 -1.83 28.88 5.25
CA GLY A 744 -2.35 27.55 5.57
C GLY A 744 -1.53 26.37 4.99
N ARG A 745 -0.57 26.62 4.09
CA ARG A 745 0.36 25.60 3.56
C ARG A 745 1.81 25.79 4.02
N ILE A 746 2.11 26.94 4.63
CA ILE A 746 3.45 27.31 5.14
C ILE A 746 3.38 27.71 6.61
N PRO A 747 4.50 27.71 7.36
CA PRO A 747 4.52 28.09 8.77
C PRO A 747 4.00 29.52 8.98
N SER A 748 3.18 29.75 10.02
CA SER A 748 2.58 31.06 10.35
C SER A 748 3.63 32.17 10.48
N VAL A 749 4.80 31.85 11.04
CA VAL A 749 5.93 32.77 11.17
C VAL A 749 6.39 33.33 9.81
N THR A 750 6.31 32.53 8.74
CA THR A 750 6.68 32.99 7.38
C THR A 750 5.66 33.98 6.85
N VAL A 751 4.37 33.71 7.09
CA VAL A 751 3.25 34.60 6.72
C VAL A 751 3.33 35.92 7.50
N GLU A 752 3.58 35.85 8.80
CA GLU A 752 3.73 37.03 9.67
C GLU A 752 4.90 37.91 9.22
N LYS A 753 6.05 37.31 8.88
CA LYS A 753 7.20 38.05 8.32
C LYS A 753 6.85 38.74 7.01
N ALA A 754 6.07 38.10 6.13
CA ALA A 754 5.63 38.73 4.90
C ALA A 754 4.69 39.92 5.13
N ARG A 755 3.74 39.80 6.09
CA ARG A 755 2.87 40.92 6.48
C ARG A 755 3.68 42.09 7.04
N ALA A 756 4.62 41.82 7.94
CA ALA A 756 5.51 42.84 8.49
C ALA A 756 6.38 43.51 7.41
N GLY A 757 6.81 42.76 6.39
CA GLY A 757 7.54 43.30 5.25
C GLY A 757 6.71 44.26 4.40
N LEU A 758 5.45 43.94 4.13
CA LEU A 758 4.51 44.85 3.44
C LEU A 758 4.27 46.13 4.24
N ASP A 759 4.11 46.02 5.56
CA ASP A 759 3.95 47.18 6.44
C ASP A 759 5.20 48.08 6.42
N ALA A 760 6.40 47.48 6.38
CA ALA A 760 7.66 48.21 6.29
C ALA A 760 7.79 48.96 4.95
N LEU A 761 7.46 48.31 3.83
CA LEU A 761 7.42 48.93 2.51
C LEU A 761 6.44 50.11 2.47
N ALA A 762 5.23 49.93 3.02
CA ALA A 762 4.24 51.01 3.11
C ALA A 762 4.71 52.19 3.97
N ALA A 763 5.56 51.92 4.97
CA ALA A 763 6.18 52.94 5.82
C ALA A 763 7.46 53.56 5.21
N GLY A 764 7.88 53.16 4.01
CA GLY A 764 9.09 53.63 3.34
C GLY A 764 10.39 53.23 4.07
N ARG A 765 10.36 52.11 4.79
CA ARG A 765 11.53 51.58 5.52
C ARG A 765 11.90 50.20 5.01
N PRO A 766 13.20 49.88 4.92
CA PRO A 766 13.60 48.53 4.60
C PRO A 766 13.14 47.56 5.70
N PRO A 767 12.66 46.36 5.34
CA PRO A 767 12.28 45.34 6.30
C PRO A 767 13.51 44.92 7.14
N SER A 768 13.27 44.43 8.36
CA SER A 768 14.37 43.89 9.17
C SER A 768 15.03 42.70 8.47
N PRO A 769 16.38 42.59 8.51
CA PRO A 769 17.07 41.43 7.96
C PRO A 769 16.57 40.15 8.60
N ILE A 770 16.29 39.13 7.78
CA ILE A 770 15.97 37.79 8.28
C ILE A 770 17.29 37.13 8.66
N ARG A 771 17.72 37.29 9.92
CA ARG A 771 18.71 36.34 10.47
C ARG A 771 17.98 35.02 10.74
N LEU A 772 18.47 33.95 10.11
CA LEU A 772 17.97 32.59 10.30
C LEU A 772 18.54 31.95 11.56
#